data_AF-A0A3M6T6F1-F1
#
_entry.id   AF-A0A3M6T6F1-F1
#
_cell.length_a   1.000
_cell.length_b   1.000
_cell.length_c   1.000
_cell.angle_alpha   90.00
_cell.angle_beta   90.00
_cell.angle_gamma   90.00
#
_symmetry.space_group_name_H-M   'P 1'
#
loop_
_entity.id
_entity.type
_entity.pdbx_description
1 polymer ?
#
loop_
_entity_poly.entity_id
_entity_poly.type
_entity_poly.pdbx_seq_one_letter_code
_entity_poly.pdbx_strand_id
1 'polypeptide(L)'
;MKFLWILLIWGLTNGIESARLHTSGHRIFSSRLLCAPKYRTTGKIECQFHLRNNGKQDYLVLKWRTPLDGLRSDCLTVTTNGKKLQYDGIYPKRSAPGPDQYLLVKAGQTVSSTFDVSDAYDMTKAGLYSIAVDTYLEYVAGRLSDVRFTQTEIEHLSSPAVSYEVSKGSFIEGTFSERARPLKRTNQYSMRGSSSEDESCPKLEHFVGVAPEALKLETKKAFEAAVQNMKSAIKCLKDNPAKGKPWFGTATEDAKILLKKTVAIVDDNWHKTFHFGGDECSNETLAYSFHGACTFYLCKLFSDQKTETGYYSKMGIIVHELTHAISNTTDDEHGPIRVQKLAKASPKRAALNGANFAHFVEISHAKVSDHLARFGYCSKEMVDGGQMVEFDTSDTSAFSSYIDCAPKFATSDKIECKFHLRNNGQQDYSVLKWRTPLDGLRSDCLSVTSNGMKLRYDGIHIKCSAPGPDQYLLVKSGQTVSSTFDVSDAYDMTKAGLYSIAVDTYLEYVKGSVTEKAVRQTKIEHLSSPVLSYEIDEKNFIKGTSGQRARTEESVTKGALEDHIFHSRRGQDLKASLKYVIKGGSPDVKSETEHAIVAVYRNIKLAIQDLENDRGRAKTWFGSSPADEPKWVFEKMERVLSKDKITYIIDGRECEDGDYAYAYFGTRKVFLCELYNRADTLIGYDTKMGIIVHELGHAVARRDDLAYGQNACRRLAIENPKDALNNAENYEYFVESGTILSP
;
A
#
# COMPACT_ATOMS: atom_id res chain seq x y z
N MET A 1 43.61 30.09 48.16
CA MET A 1 44.88 30.45 47.49
C MET A 1 44.94 29.63 46.20
N LYS A 2 44.67 30.18 45.01
CA LYS A 2 45.50 31.04 44.14
C LYS A 2 46.61 30.27 43.37
N PHE A 3 46.46 30.26 42.03
CA PHE A 3 47.44 30.09 40.92
C PHE A 3 48.07 28.70 40.67
N LEU A 4 48.02 28.02 39.50
CA LEU A 4 48.13 28.33 38.03
C LEU A 4 49.59 28.39 37.52
N TRP A 5 49.79 27.95 36.25
CA TRP A 5 51.00 27.87 35.36
C TRP A 5 51.44 26.42 35.03
N ILE A 6 51.30 25.81 33.82
CA ILE A 6 51.51 26.12 32.37
C ILE A 6 52.98 26.01 31.90
N LEU A 7 53.29 24.98 31.08
CA LEU A 7 53.93 24.95 29.73
C LEU A 7 54.63 23.57 29.48
N LEU A 8 54.25 22.70 28.51
CA LEU A 8 54.39 22.72 27.02
C LEU A 8 55.72 22.11 26.53
N ILE A 9 55.69 20.91 25.90
CA ILE A 9 56.56 20.49 24.78
C ILE A 9 55.80 19.52 23.85
N TRP A 10 55.61 19.96 22.60
CA TRP A 10 55.27 19.20 21.37
C TRP A 10 56.46 18.31 20.93
N GLY A 11 56.36 17.24 20.15
CA GLY A 11 55.31 16.66 19.33
C GLY A 11 55.94 15.57 18.43
N LEU A 12 55.10 14.83 17.67
CA LEU A 12 55.33 14.29 16.31
C LEU A 12 54.46 13.04 16.05
N THR A 13 53.27 13.25 15.47
CA THR A 13 52.74 12.41 14.39
C THR A 13 51.81 13.27 13.51
N ASN A 14 52.32 13.70 12.36
CA ASN A 14 51.54 14.19 11.22
C ASN A 14 50.66 13.03 10.71
N GLY A 15 49.44 13.19 10.20
CA GLY A 15 48.59 14.34 9.95
C GLY A 15 47.32 13.76 9.34
N ILE A 16 46.31 13.54 10.18
CA ILE A 16 44.93 13.33 9.75
C ILE A 16 44.19 14.49 10.38
N GLU A 17 43.77 15.47 9.58
CA GLU A 17 42.86 16.50 10.03
C GLU A 17 41.62 15.81 10.61
N SER A 18 41.54 15.77 11.94
CA SER A 18 40.33 15.35 12.64
C SER A 18 39.29 16.45 12.40
N ALA A 19 38.55 16.32 11.30
CA ALA A 19 37.35 17.10 11.07
C ALA A 19 36.43 16.92 12.29
N ARG A 20 36.33 17.97 13.12
CA ARG A 20 35.46 17.96 14.29
C ARG A 20 34.02 17.77 13.82
N LEU A 21 33.33 16.79 14.38
CA LEU A 21 31.89 16.62 14.24
C LEU A 21 31.21 17.93 14.66
N HIS A 22 30.52 18.57 13.72
CA HIS A 22 29.79 19.80 14.00
C HIS A 22 28.56 19.45 14.84
N THR A 23 28.68 19.55 16.17
CA THR A 23 27.56 19.34 17.10
C THR A 23 26.85 20.66 17.35
N SER A 24 25.84 20.97 16.53
CA SER A 24 24.85 21.99 16.86
C SER A 24 23.45 21.40 16.64
N GLY A 25 22.75 21.11 17.74
CA GLY A 25 21.40 20.53 17.76
C GLY A 25 21.37 19.00 17.71
N HIS A 26 20.54 18.37 18.53
CA HIS A 26 20.38 16.91 18.65
C HIS A 26 19.94 16.22 17.33
N ARG A 27 20.86 16.00 16.38
CA ARG A 27 20.59 15.19 15.17
C ARG A 27 20.88 13.71 15.42
N ILE A 28 19.96 12.84 15.01
CA ILE A 28 20.07 11.39 15.22
C ILE A 28 21.20 10.81 14.38
N PHE A 29 21.33 11.22 13.13
CA PHE A 29 22.45 10.83 12.29
C PHE A 29 23.41 11.99 12.01
N SER A 30 24.67 11.66 11.82
CA SER A 30 25.68 12.56 11.26
C SER A 30 26.43 11.86 10.15
N SER A 31 26.84 12.63 9.14
CA SER A 31 27.63 12.10 8.03
C SER A 31 28.92 12.86 7.82
N ARG A 32 29.89 12.16 7.24
CA ARG A 32 31.13 12.76 6.72
C ARG A 32 31.58 12.02 5.46
N LEU A 33 32.30 12.74 4.61
CA LEU A 33 33.01 12.19 3.47
C LEU A 33 34.50 12.12 3.79
N LEU A 34 35.18 11.10 3.26
CA LEU A 34 36.63 11.04 3.18
C LEU A 34 37.03 10.84 1.72
N CYS A 35 37.77 11.79 1.18
CA CYS A 35 38.33 11.71 -0.17
C CYS A 35 39.85 11.90 -0.07
N ALA A 36 40.59 11.30 -0.99
CA ALA A 36 42.00 11.61 -1.15
C ALA A 36 42.15 13.10 -1.52
N PRO A 37 43.20 13.78 -1.05
CA PRO A 37 43.37 15.22 -1.31
C PRO A 37 43.63 15.52 -2.79
N LYS A 38 44.06 14.51 -3.59
CA LYS A 38 44.38 14.65 -5.00
C LYS A 38 43.96 13.43 -5.79
N TYR A 39 43.39 13.67 -6.97
CA TYR A 39 43.07 12.67 -7.98
C TYR A 39 43.68 13.06 -9.33
N ARG A 40 43.73 12.09 -10.24
CA ARG A 40 44.04 12.32 -11.65
C ARG A 40 42.79 12.03 -12.47
N THR A 41 42.60 12.79 -13.55
CA THR A 41 41.59 12.46 -14.57
C THR A 41 42.01 11.22 -15.39
N THR A 42 42.50 10.15 -14.79
CA THR A 42 42.72 8.85 -15.46
C THR A 42 42.28 7.68 -14.57
N GLY A 43 41.80 7.96 -13.36
CA GLY A 43 41.41 6.96 -12.38
C GLY A 43 40.11 7.36 -11.70
N LYS A 44 39.55 6.40 -10.96
CA LYS A 44 38.33 6.59 -10.19
C LYS A 44 38.51 7.69 -9.14
N ILE A 45 37.47 8.49 -8.94
CA ILE A 45 37.42 9.47 -7.85
C ILE A 45 36.67 8.83 -6.68
N GLU A 46 37.31 7.82 -6.09
CA GLU A 46 36.73 7.07 -4.97
C GLU A 46 36.76 7.91 -3.69
N CYS A 47 35.57 8.14 -3.14
CA CYS A 47 35.36 8.72 -1.83
C CYS A 47 34.63 7.72 -0.92
N GLN A 48 34.88 7.82 0.39
CA GLN A 48 34.17 7.04 1.39
C GLN A 48 33.11 7.91 2.06
N PHE A 49 31.89 7.39 2.12
CA PHE A 49 30.82 7.95 2.93
C PHE A 49 30.77 7.23 4.26
N HIS A 50 30.65 8.00 5.34
CA HIS A 50 30.41 7.48 6.68
C HIS A 50 29.11 8.05 7.23
N LEU A 51 28.20 7.17 7.67
CA LEU A 51 26.99 7.51 8.40
C LEU A 51 27.12 7.01 9.84
N ARG A 52 27.00 7.91 10.80
CA ARG A 52 27.02 7.59 12.22
C ARG A 52 25.66 7.81 12.85
N ASN A 53 25.18 6.80 13.56
CA ASN A 53 24.06 6.90 14.49
C ASN A 53 24.57 7.52 15.81
N ASN A 54 24.19 8.77 16.08
CA ASN A 54 24.48 9.47 17.33
C ASN A 54 23.40 9.22 18.41
N GLY A 55 22.32 8.54 18.05
CA GLY A 55 21.24 8.17 18.94
C GLY A 55 21.63 7.04 19.90
N LYS A 56 20.75 6.81 20.88
CA LYS A 56 20.90 5.78 21.92
C LYS A 56 20.22 4.44 21.57
N GLN A 57 19.60 4.35 20.39
CA GLN A 57 18.87 3.16 19.93
C GLN A 57 19.34 2.73 18.54
N ASP A 58 19.07 1.49 18.18
CA ASP A 58 19.35 0.93 16.86
C ASP A 58 18.34 1.46 15.83
N TYR A 59 18.81 1.75 14.62
CA TYR A 59 17.95 2.17 13.52
C TYR A 59 18.22 1.34 12.28
N LEU A 60 17.16 1.06 11.52
CA LEU A 60 17.25 0.64 10.13
C LEU A 60 17.17 1.86 9.23
N VAL A 61 18.17 2.07 8.38
CA VAL A 61 18.23 3.19 7.44
C VAL A 61 18.05 2.69 6.01
N LEU A 62 17.18 3.33 5.23
CA LEU A 62 17.03 3.00 3.82
C LEU A 62 18.30 3.42 3.09
N LYS A 63 18.92 2.50 2.33
CA LYS A 63 20.16 2.80 1.59
C LYS A 63 19.92 3.84 0.49
N TRP A 64 18.73 3.86 -0.11
CA TRP A 64 18.37 4.72 -1.22
C TRP A 64 18.56 6.19 -0.87
N ARG A 65 18.84 7.02 -1.89
CA ARG A 65 19.08 8.46 -1.73
C ARG A 65 20.31 8.82 -0.90
N THR A 66 21.17 7.84 -0.63
CA THR A 66 22.43 8.05 0.07
C THR A 66 23.55 7.32 -0.66
N PRO A 67 24.82 7.72 -0.44
CA PRO A 67 25.95 6.97 -0.98
C PRO A 67 26.07 5.52 -0.46
N LEU A 68 25.23 5.07 0.50
CA LEU A 68 25.14 3.64 0.89
C LEU A 68 24.64 2.76 -0.26
N ASP A 69 23.92 3.33 -1.23
CA ASP A 69 23.44 2.67 -2.45
C ASP A 69 24.25 3.10 -3.69
N GLY A 70 25.46 3.64 -3.50
CA GLY A 70 26.22 4.32 -4.55
C GLY A 70 25.57 5.63 -4.99
N LEU A 71 26.02 6.21 -6.10
CA LEU A 71 25.45 7.45 -6.66
C LEU A 71 24.29 7.15 -7.62
N ARG A 72 23.25 6.46 -7.11
CA ARG A 72 22.02 6.13 -7.86
C ARG A 72 20.88 7.14 -7.67
N SER A 73 21.25 8.34 -7.22
CA SER A 73 20.39 9.49 -6.93
C SER A 73 21.26 10.74 -6.70
N ASP A 74 20.71 11.93 -6.93
CA ASP A 74 21.38 13.20 -6.61
C ASP A 74 21.43 13.47 -5.10
N CYS A 75 22.39 12.84 -4.43
CA CYS A 75 22.57 12.91 -2.97
C CYS A 75 23.77 13.76 -2.52
N LEU A 76 24.50 14.35 -3.48
CA LEU A 76 25.67 15.18 -3.23
C LEU A 76 25.48 16.60 -3.81
N THR A 77 25.98 17.59 -3.09
CA THR A 77 26.30 18.88 -3.68
C THR A 77 27.76 18.88 -4.11
N VAL A 78 28.00 18.84 -5.42
CA VAL A 78 29.34 18.90 -6.04
C VAL A 78 29.54 20.29 -6.64
N THR A 79 30.65 20.93 -6.32
CA THR A 79 31.00 22.26 -6.81
C THR A 79 32.42 22.28 -7.35
N THR A 80 32.64 23.04 -8.41
CA THR A 80 33.98 23.36 -8.94
C THR A 80 34.02 24.83 -9.34
N ASN A 81 35.08 25.54 -8.95
CA ASN A 81 35.22 26.99 -9.19
C ASN A 81 33.99 27.81 -8.77
N GLY A 82 33.38 27.46 -7.64
CA GLY A 82 32.18 28.12 -7.11
C GLY A 82 30.87 27.83 -7.87
N LYS A 83 30.88 26.94 -8.88
CA LYS A 83 29.69 26.52 -9.63
C LYS A 83 29.27 25.11 -9.20
N LYS A 84 27.98 24.92 -8.90
CA LYS A 84 27.40 23.60 -8.66
C LYS A 84 27.36 22.81 -9.98
N LEU A 85 27.84 21.57 -9.93
CA LEU A 85 27.70 20.62 -11.02
C LEU A 85 26.34 19.95 -10.97
N GLN A 86 25.80 19.66 -12.14
CA GLN A 86 24.56 18.92 -12.29
C GLN A 86 24.85 17.42 -12.10
N TYR A 87 23.96 16.73 -11.41
CA TYR A 87 23.97 15.28 -11.35
C TYR A 87 23.68 14.69 -12.74
N ASP A 88 24.53 13.75 -13.14
CA ASP A 88 24.55 13.08 -14.43
C ASP A 88 24.69 11.57 -14.25
N GLY A 89 24.11 11.02 -13.18
CA GLY A 89 24.08 9.59 -12.87
C GLY A 89 22.76 8.91 -13.22
N ILE A 90 22.62 7.64 -12.82
CA ILE A 90 21.44 6.79 -13.05
C ILE A 90 20.21 7.26 -12.24
N TYR A 91 19.02 7.14 -12.82
CA TYR A 91 17.73 7.20 -12.11
C TYR A 91 16.97 5.88 -12.26
N PRO A 92 16.90 5.03 -11.21
CA PRO A 92 16.24 3.74 -11.28
C PRO A 92 14.81 3.75 -10.71
N LYS A 93 13.80 3.40 -11.51
CA LYS A 93 12.45 3.10 -10.98
C LYS A 93 12.45 1.79 -10.20
N ARG A 94 12.03 1.84 -8.94
CA ARG A 94 12.00 0.67 -8.04
C ARG A 94 10.60 0.30 -7.53
N SER A 95 10.45 -0.96 -7.10
CA SER A 95 9.33 -1.43 -6.28
C SER A 95 9.29 -0.71 -4.93
N ALA A 96 8.28 -0.96 -4.09
CA ALA A 96 8.34 -0.51 -2.70
C ALA A 96 9.53 -1.20 -1.98
N PRO A 97 10.30 -0.50 -1.13
CA PRO A 97 11.52 -1.07 -0.55
C PRO A 97 11.20 -2.24 0.39
N GLY A 98 11.74 -3.42 0.06
CA GLY A 98 11.73 -4.59 0.92
C GLY A 98 12.69 -4.47 2.11
N PRO A 99 12.66 -5.43 3.06
CA PRO A 99 13.52 -5.40 4.26
C PRO A 99 15.02 -5.35 3.98
N ASP A 100 15.47 -5.98 2.90
CA ASP A 100 16.85 -6.07 2.42
C ASP A 100 17.41 -4.74 1.88
N GLN A 101 16.52 -3.76 1.66
CA GLN A 101 16.88 -2.40 1.25
C GLN A 101 17.28 -1.51 2.45
N TYR A 102 17.01 -1.96 3.67
CA TYR A 102 17.36 -1.24 4.90
C TYR A 102 18.63 -1.82 5.54
N LEU A 103 19.49 -0.93 6.04
CA LEU A 103 20.72 -1.25 6.74
C LEU A 103 20.57 -0.99 8.24
N LEU A 104 20.87 -1.98 9.08
CA LEU A 104 20.89 -1.80 10.54
C LEU A 104 22.15 -1.01 10.96
N VAL A 105 21.92 0.13 11.62
CA VAL A 105 22.93 0.99 12.22
C VAL A 105 22.67 1.06 13.72
N LYS A 106 23.44 0.30 14.50
CA LYS A 106 23.30 0.23 15.96
C LYS A 106 23.59 1.57 16.63
N ALA A 107 23.11 1.75 17.86
CA ALA A 107 23.43 2.92 18.67
C ALA A 107 24.94 3.18 18.73
N GLY A 108 25.37 4.40 18.35
CA GLY A 108 26.78 4.79 18.30
C GLY A 108 27.58 4.23 17.11
N GLN A 109 27.02 3.31 16.32
CA GLN A 109 27.70 2.67 15.19
C GLN A 109 27.92 3.66 14.05
N THR A 110 29.05 3.49 13.36
CA THR A 110 29.30 4.10 12.05
C THR A 110 29.30 3.01 10.99
N VAL A 111 28.49 3.19 9.95
CA VAL A 111 28.51 2.36 8.73
C VAL A 111 29.13 3.16 7.61
N SER A 112 29.66 2.49 6.59
CA SER A 112 30.42 3.16 5.53
C SER A 112 30.24 2.47 4.19
N SER A 113 30.36 3.25 3.13
CA SER A 113 30.37 2.79 1.74
C SER A 113 31.43 3.55 0.95
N THR A 114 31.87 2.97 -0.16
CA THR A 114 32.77 3.61 -1.13
C THR A 114 31.99 3.85 -2.41
N PHE A 115 32.19 5.00 -3.05
CA PHE A 115 31.55 5.36 -4.30
C PHE A 115 32.52 6.19 -5.15
N ASP A 116 32.38 6.11 -6.48
CA ASP A 116 33.13 6.93 -7.41
C ASP A 116 32.33 8.17 -7.79
N VAL A 117 32.87 9.37 -7.54
CA VAL A 117 32.20 10.63 -7.88
C VAL A 117 32.04 10.79 -9.39
N SER A 118 32.98 10.24 -10.17
CA SER A 118 32.97 10.36 -11.63
C SER A 118 31.86 9.56 -12.31
N ASP A 119 31.21 8.65 -11.57
CA ASP A 119 30.04 7.91 -12.09
C ASP A 119 28.84 8.81 -12.34
N ALA A 120 28.70 9.91 -11.60
CA ALA A 120 27.51 10.75 -11.62
C ALA A 120 27.76 12.26 -11.77
N TYR A 121 29.02 12.73 -11.81
CA TYR A 121 29.33 14.14 -12.01
C TYR A 121 30.47 14.32 -13.01
N ASP A 122 30.42 15.39 -13.82
CA ASP A 122 31.50 15.72 -14.78
C ASP A 122 32.78 16.11 -14.04
N MET A 123 33.68 15.14 -13.93
CA MET A 123 35.01 15.28 -13.33
C MET A 123 36.12 15.36 -14.40
N THR A 124 35.78 15.63 -15.65
CA THR A 124 36.72 15.63 -16.79
C THR A 124 37.70 16.80 -16.77
N LYS A 125 37.38 17.86 -16.02
CA LYS A 125 38.17 19.09 -15.96
C LYS A 125 39.11 19.05 -14.76
N ALA A 126 40.35 19.48 -14.99
CA ALA A 126 41.25 19.75 -13.88
C ALA A 126 40.76 20.96 -13.08
N GLY A 127 40.88 20.91 -11.77
CA GLY A 127 40.44 21.99 -10.89
C GLY A 127 40.27 21.56 -9.44
N LEU A 128 39.92 22.52 -8.59
CA LEU A 128 39.54 22.27 -7.21
C LEU A 128 38.04 21.94 -7.18
N TYR A 129 37.73 20.79 -6.62
CA TYR A 129 36.36 20.33 -6.40
C TYR A 129 36.05 20.33 -4.92
N SER A 130 34.80 20.61 -4.58
CA SER A 130 34.26 20.56 -3.23
C SER A 130 32.94 19.80 -3.24
N ILE A 131 32.86 18.74 -2.44
CA ILE A 131 31.69 17.87 -2.36
C ILE A 131 31.13 17.79 -0.94
N ALA A 132 29.82 17.74 -0.79
CA ALA A 132 29.13 17.52 0.47
C ALA A 132 27.92 16.61 0.27
N VAL A 133 27.56 15.82 1.28
CA VAL A 133 26.26 15.14 1.33
C VAL A 133 25.19 16.18 1.60
N ASP A 134 24.12 16.14 0.82
CA ASP A 134 22.94 16.99 0.99
C ASP A 134 21.72 16.22 0.47
N THR A 135 21.04 15.51 1.36
CA THR A 135 19.95 14.58 0.99
C THR A 135 18.98 14.39 2.14
N TYR A 136 17.95 13.57 1.94
CA TYR A 136 17.04 13.11 2.98
C TYR A 136 17.25 11.62 3.25
N LEU A 137 17.46 11.28 4.52
CA LEU A 137 17.64 9.92 5.01
C LEU A 137 16.32 9.40 5.57
N GLU A 138 15.83 8.29 5.01
CA GLU A 138 14.68 7.57 5.56
C GLU A 138 15.16 6.49 6.55
N TYR A 139 14.54 6.40 7.72
CA TYR A 139 14.93 5.45 8.76
C TYR A 139 13.76 5.02 9.66
N VAL A 140 13.97 3.96 10.44
CA VAL A 140 13.01 3.48 11.46
C VAL A 140 13.76 2.90 12.65
N ALA A 141 13.27 3.16 13.87
CA ALA A 141 13.88 2.64 15.10
C ALA A 141 13.57 1.14 15.27
N GLY A 142 14.58 0.34 15.62
CA GLY A 142 14.41 -1.09 15.93
C GLY A 142 15.26 -2.05 15.08
N ARG A 143 14.98 -3.35 15.21
CA ARG A 143 15.69 -4.45 14.51
C ARG A 143 14.85 -5.02 13.38
N LEU A 144 15.49 -5.63 12.38
CA LEU A 144 14.85 -6.20 11.16
C LEU A 144 13.68 -7.16 11.43
N SER A 145 13.69 -7.90 12.54
CA SER A 145 12.59 -8.81 12.95
C SER A 145 11.34 -8.09 13.48
N ASP A 146 11.49 -6.82 13.88
CA ASP A 146 10.50 -6.07 14.66
C ASP A 146 9.92 -4.91 13.86
N VAL A 147 10.37 -4.74 12.61
CA VAL A 147 10.16 -3.53 11.82
C VAL A 147 9.07 -3.70 10.77
N ARG A 148 8.20 -2.69 10.76
CA ARG A 148 7.07 -2.49 9.86
C ARG A 148 7.50 -1.42 8.85
N PHE A 149 7.78 -1.76 7.58
CA PHE A 149 8.33 -0.84 6.55
C PHE A 149 7.36 0.28 6.09
N THR A 150 6.24 0.45 6.79
CA THR A 150 5.19 1.46 6.55
C THR A 150 5.22 2.64 7.53
N GLN A 151 6.15 2.66 8.51
CA GLN A 151 6.27 3.66 9.60
C GLN A 151 7.64 4.35 9.63
N THR A 152 8.20 4.72 8.48
CA THR A 152 9.52 5.34 8.39
C THR A 152 9.48 6.85 8.63
N GLU A 153 10.53 7.35 9.27
CA GLU A 153 10.80 8.77 9.49
C GLU A 153 11.79 9.26 8.44
N ILE A 154 11.75 10.56 8.13
CA ILE A 154 12.67 11.20 7.19
C ILE A 154 13.38 12.35 7.89
N GLU A 155 14.70 12.38 7.82
CA GLU A 155 15.49 13.53 8.28
C GLU A 155 16.43 14.07 7.19
N HIS A 156 16.71 15.37 7.24
CA HIS A 156 17.71 15.98 6.37
C HIS A 156 19.11 15.59 6.83
N LEU A 157 19.86 14.98 5.93
CA LEU A 157 21.22 14.53 6.16
C LEU A 157 22.19 15.40 5.36
N SER A 158 23.12 16.03 6.08
CA SER A 158 24.16 16.86 5.49
C SER A 158 25.54 16.50 6.04
N SER A 159 26.60 16.75 5.25
CA SER A 159 27.99 16.65 5.71
C SER A 159 28.73 17.98 5.57
N PRO A 160 29.83 18.19 6.31
CA PRO A 160 30.82 19.17 5.92
C PRO A 160 31.32 18.90 4.49
N ALA A 161 31.67 19.96 3.77
CA ALA A 161 32.27 19.82 2.46
C ALA A 161 33.71 19.30 2.57
N VAL A 162 34.10 18.43 1.65
CA VAL A 162 35.47 17.97 1.46
C VAL A 162 35.95 18.45 0.10
N SER A 163 37.14 19.04 0.09
CA SER A 163 37.76 19.54 -1.13
C SER A 163 38.92 18.66 -1.56
N TYR A 164 39.05 18.45 -2.87
CA TYR A 164 40.18 17.73 -3.47
C TYR A 164 40.56 18.34 -4.82
N GLU A 165 41.82 18.18 -5.18
CA GLU A 165 42.36 18.66 -6.45
C GLU A 165 42.29 17.54 -7.50
N VAL A 166 41.69 17.84 -8.65
CA VAL A 166 41.73 16.96 -9.81
C VAL A 166 42.77 17.52 -10.79
N SER A 167 43.82 16.74 -11.04
CA SER A 167 44.93 17.13 -11.92
C SER A 167 44.78 16.52 -13.31
N LYS A 168 45.25 17.24 -14.34
CA LYS A 168 45.09 16.87 -15.75
C LYS A 168 45.86 15.58 -16.08
N GLY A 169 45.14 14.59 -16.57
CA GLY A 169 45.60 13.38 -17.23
C GLY A 169 44.68 13.03 -18.42
N SER A 170 45.01 11.98 -19.18
CA SER A 170 44.23 11.57 -20.36
C SER A 170 42.94 10.82 -19.94
N PHE A 171 41.85 11.52 -19.64
CA PHE A 171 40.57 10.90 -19.23
C PHE A 171 39.96 10.13 -20.41
N ILE A 172 39.62 8.85 -20.21
CA ILE A 172 39.01 7.99 -21.23
C ILE A 172 37.52 7.76 -20.97
N GLU A 173 37.00 7.94 -19.75
CA GLU A 173 35.64 7.52 -19.41
C GLU A 173 34.82 8.62 -18.72
N GLY A 174 33.96 9.30 -19.48
CA GLY A 174 32.92 10.25 -18.99
C GLY A 174 31.98 9.65 -17.94
N THR A 175 31.05 10.43 -17.38
CA THR A 175 30.01 9.92 -16.45
C THR A 175 29.24 8.72 -17.01
N PHE A 176 28.51 7.95 -16.18
CA PHE A 176 27.65 6.89 -16.72
C PHE A 176 26.69 7.41 -17.80
N SER A 177 26.13 8.61 -17.62
CA SER A 177 25.27 9.22 -18.63
C SER A 177 26.04 9.65 -19.87
N GLU A 178 27.27 10.17 -19.75
CA GLU A 178 28.13 10.47 -20.91
C GLU A 178 28.53 9.21 -21.68
N ARG A 179 28.78 8.10 -20.97
CA ARG A 179 29.05 6.77 -21.57
C ARG A 179 27.81 6.17 -22.23
N ALA A 180 26.62 6.43 -21.68
CA ALA A 180 25.35 5.90 -22.17
C ALA A 180 24.73 6.72 -23.32
N ARG A 181 25.09 7.99 -23.47
CA ARG A 181 24.78 8.79 -24.68
C ARG A 181 25.61 8.24 -25.85
N PRO A 182 25.12 8.29 -27.10
CA PRO A 182 25.96 7.98 -28.25
C PRO A 182 27.23 8.84 -28.19
N LEU A 183 28.38 8.18 -28.12
CA LEU A 183 29.70 8.78 -27.89
C LEU A 183 29.90 10.07 -28.68
N LYS A 184 29.94 11.21 -27.98
CA LYS A 184 30.63 12.40 -28.50
C LYS A 184 32.09 12.32 -28.09
N ARG A 185 32.97 12.16 -29.10
CA ARG A 185 34.43 12.48 -29.16
C ARG A 185 35.41 11.33 -28.89
N THR A 186 36.53 11.15 -29.61
CA THR A 186 37.24 12.02 -30.58
C THR A 186 38.29 11.22 -31.38
N ASN A 187 38.63 11.72 -32.58
CA ASN A 187 39.82 11.41 -33.38
C ASN A 187 41.07 10.93 -32.61
N GLN A 188 41.52 9.70 -32.89
CA GLN A 188 42.89 9.38 -33.34
C GLN A 188 43.04 7.85 -33.49
N TYR A 189 42.67 7.31 -34.66
CA TYR A 189 43.49 6.32 -35.37
C TYR A 189 42.99 6.29 -36.82
N SER A 190 43.87 6.69 -37.73
CA SER A 190 43.64 6.82 -39.17
C SER A 190 43.33 5.45 -39.80
N MET A 191 42.26 5.34 -40.57
CA MET A 191 42.28 4.69 -41.89
C MET A 191 41.17 5.30 -42.77
N ARG A 192 41.54 5.54 -44.03
CA ARG A 192 40.81 6.26 -45.08
C ARG A 192 39.45 5.65 -45.43
N GLY A 193 38.51 6.54 -45.77
CA GLY A 193 37.54 6.31 -46.84
C GLY A 193 36.08 6.49 -46.44
N SER A 194 35.38 7.33 -47.21
CA SER A 194 33.92 7.43 -47.35
C SER A 194 33.18 8.47 -46.49
N SER A 195 32.92 9.60 -47.16
CA SER A 195 31.83 10.57 -47.02
C SER A 195 30.90 10.53 -45.79
N SER A 196 31.04 11.59 -44.99
CA SER A 196 29.97 12.39 -44.37
C SER A 196 28.54 11.82 -44.41
N GLU A 197 28.11 11.24 -43.29
CA GLU A 197 26.71 11.26 -42.86
C GLU A 197 26.62 11.54 -41.36
N ASP A 198 25.49 12.14 -41.01
CA ASP A 198 25.17 13.02 -39.89
C ASP A 198 25.22 12.37 -38.49
N GLU A 199 25.61 13.17 -37.51
CA GLU A 199 25.85 12.84 -36.10
C GLU A 199 24.55 12.88 -35.26
N SER A 200 23.79 11.79 -35.16
CA SER A 200 22.60 11.67 -34.29
C SER A 200 22.23 10.20 -34.04
N CYS A 201 21.53 9.91 -32.94
CA CYS A 201 20.96 8.60 -32.61
C CYS A 201 20.37 7.91 -33.90
N PRO A 202 20.61 6.60 -34.16
CA PRO A 202 20.23 5.94 -35.42
C PRO A 202 18.74 6.14 -35.78
N LYS A 203 18.39 6.25 -37.07
CA LYS A 203 17.03 6.70 -37.49
C LYS A 203 15.85 5.71 -37.26
N LEU A 204 16.02 4.57 -36.57
CA LEU A 204 14.94 3.59 -36.32
C LEU A 204 14.86 3.10 -34.88
N GLU A 205 13.64 2.81 -34.40
CA GLU A 205 13.38 2.15 -33.11
C GLU A 205 14.15 0.83 -32.99
N HIS A 206 14.93 0.71 -31.92
CA HIS A 206 15.90 -0.38 -31.77
C HIS A 206 15.70 -1.13 -30.44
N PHE A 207 15.64 -2.45 -30.51
CA PHE A 207 15.61 -3.33 -29.34
C PHE A 207 16.97 -3.98 -29.16
N VAL A 208 17.55 -3.86 -27.97
CA VAL A 208 18.85 -4.44 -27.61
C VAL A 208 18.66 -5.43 -26.46
N GLY A 209 19.44 -6.51 -26.45
CA GLY A 209 19.30 -7.59 -25.49
C GLY A 209 18.31 -8.68 -25.93
N VAL A 210 18.28 -9.79 -25.18
CA VAL A 210 17.44 -10.96 -25.49
C VAL A 210 16.07 -10.79 -24.85
N ALA A 211 15.03 -10.63 -25.67
CA ALA A 211 13.64 -10.58 -25.24
C ALA A 211 12.73 -11.28 -26.26
N PRO A 212 11.64 -11.94 -25.80
CA PRO A 212 10.61 -12.49 -26.68
C PRO A 212 9.98 -11.42 -27.57
N GLU A 213 9.62 -11.76 -28.80
CA GLU A 213 8.94 -10.81 -29.72
C GLU A 213 7.62 -10.27 -29.16
N ALA A 214 6.90 -11.07 -28.36
CA ALA A 214 5.71 -10.63 -27.64
C ALA A 214 6.03 -9.46 -26.68
N LEU A 215 7.11 -9.57 -25.91
CA LEU A 215 7.53 -8.51 -24.99
C LEU A 215 7.99 -7.25 -25.73
N LYS A 216 8.66 -7.39 -26.87
CA LYS A 216 9.02 -6.25 -27.73
C LYS A 216 7.77 -5.52 -28.25
N LEU A 217 6.76 -6.28 -28.68
CA LEU A 217 5.49 -5.74 -29.15
C LEU A 217 4.71 -5.04 -28.03
N GLU A 218 4.61 -5.65 -26.85
CA GLU A 218 4.00 -5.05 -25.67
C GLU A 218 4.70 -3.76 -25.25
N THR A 219 6.04 -3.75 -25.28
CA THR A 219 6.86 -2.56 -24.99
C THR A 219 6.55 -1.42 -25.97
N LYS A 220 6.44 -1.74 -27.27
CA LYS A 220 6.08 -0.77 -28.30
C LYS A 220 4.68 -0.18 -28.05
N LYS A 221 3.68 -1.03 -27.81
CA LYS A 221 2.31 -0.58 -27.50
C LYS A 221 2.25 0.27 -26.24
N ALA A 222 2.98 -0.14 -25.19
CA ALA A 222 3.05 0.61 -23.94
C ALA A 222 3.71 1.99 -24.14
N PHE A 223 4.71 2.10 -25.02
CA PHE A 223 5.30 3.39 -25.39
C PHE A 223 4.33 4.27 -26.17
N GLU A 224 3.65 3.72 -27.17
CA GLU A 224 2.62 4.46 -27.93
C GLU A 224 1.51 4.96 -27.00
N ALA A 225 1.05 4.11 -26.08
CA ALA A 225 0.08 4.48 -25.05
C ALA A 225 0.63 5.55 -24.10
N ALA A 226 1.91 5.49 -23.70
CA ALA A 226 2.54 6.52 -22.86
C ALA A 226 2.45 7.89 -23.52
N VAL A 227 2.81 7.99 -24.80
CA VAL A 227 2.77 9.25 -25.56
C VAL A 227 1.35 9.80 -25.66
N GLN A 228 0.37 8.95 -26.00
CA GLN A 228 -1.03 9.38 -26.11
C GLN A 228 -1.62 9.80 -24.75
N ASN A 229 -1.30 9.06 -23.69
CA ASN A 229 -1.79 9.38 -22.36
C ASN A 229 -1.15 10.66 -21.81
N MET A 230 0.12 10.93 -22.11
CA MET A 230 0.76 12.21 -21.77
C MET A 230 0.12 13.38 -22.52
N LYS A 231 -0.22 13.23 -23.81
CA LYS A 231 -0.99 14.25 -24.56
C LYS A 231 -2.35 14.51 -23.93
N SER A 232 -3.03 13.45 -23.51
CA SER A 232 -4.31 13.53 -22.79
C SER A 232 -4.18 14.19 -21.43
N ALA A 233 -3.12 13.88 -20.67
CA ALA A 233 -2.78 14.52 -19.40
C ALA A 233 -2.47 16.03 -19.56
N ILE A 234 -1.77 16.43 -20.63
CA ILE A 234 -1.53 17.85 -20.96
C ILE A 234 -2.86 18.56 -21.22
N LYS A 235 -3.74 17.95 -22.01
CA LYS A 235 -5.10 18.48 -22.28
C LYS A 235 -5.91 18.58 -21.00
N CYS A 236 -5.87 17.55 -20.16
CA CYS A 236 -6.50 17.52 -18.84
C CYS A 236 -6.07 18.69 -17.95
N LEU A 237 -4.76 18.93 -17.83
CA LEU A 237 -4.24 20.03 -17.02
C LEU A 237 -4.51 21.41 -17.64
N LYS A 238 -4.75 21.50 -18.95
CA LYS A 238 -5.21 22.71 -19.61
C LYS A 238 -6.69 22.99 -19.28
N ASP A 239 -7.53 21.97 -19.40
CA ASP A 239 -8.99 22.09 -19.29
C ASP A 239 -9.45 22.14 -17.83
N ASN A 240 -8.73 21.45 -16.93
CA ASN A 240 -9.04 21.40 -15.50
C ASN A 240 -7.77 21.30 -14.62
N PRO A 241 -7.08 22.43 -14.37
CA PRO A 241 -5.86 22.48 -13.56
C PRO A 241 -6.04 21.93 -12.13
N ALA A 242 -7.27 21.92 -11.59
CA ALA A 242 -7.52 21.40 -10.25
C ALA A 242 -7.24 19.89 -10.14
N LYS A 243 -7.30 19.14 -11.25
CA LYS A 243 -7.00 17.71 -11.29
C LYS A 243 -5.53 17.38 -11.05
N GLY A 244 -4.62 18.31 -11.33
CA GLY A 244 -3.20 18.15 -11.03
C GLY A 244 -2.84 18.40 -9.56
N LYS A 245 -3.71 19.05 -8.77
CA LYS A 245 -3.39 19.44 -7.38
C LYS A 245 -3.02 18.27 -6.45
N PRO A 246 -3.69 17.09 -6.49
CA PRO A 246 -3.28 15.96 -5.66
C PRO A 246 -1.87 15.45 -6.00
N TRP A 247 -1.43 15.65 -7.24
CA TRP A 247 -0.18 15.08 -7.77
C TRP A 247 0.96 16.10 -7.83
N PHE A 248 0.68 17.39 -7.94
CA PHE A 248 1.71 18.42 -8.12
C PHE A 248 1.52 19.64 -7.20
N GLY A 249 0.46 19.66 -6.39
CA GLY A 249 0.15 20.77 -5.50
C GLY A 249 0.03 22.10 -6.24
N THR A 250 0.66 23.15 -5.70
CA THR A 250 0.70 24.48 -6.33
C THR A 250 1.59 24.54 -7.58
N ALA A 251 2.42 23.53 -7.85
CA ALA A 251 3.32 23.47 -9.01
C ALA A 251 2.71 22.71 -10.21
N THR A 252 1.38 22.62 -10.27
CA THR A 252 0.66 21.92 -11.35
C THR A 252 0.96 22.52 -12.74
N GLU A 253 1.16 23.84 -12.83
CA GLU A 253 1.49 24.48 -14.11
C GLU A 253 2.90 24.13 -14.58
N ASP A 254 3.87 24.10 -13.66
CA ASP A 254 5.26 23.70 -13.93
C ASP A 254 5.30 22.26 -14.45
N ALA A 255 4.54 21.35 -13.82
CA ALA A 255 4.39 19.98 -14.27
C ALA A 255 3.80 19.88 -15.68
N LYS A 256 2.76 20.67 -15.99
CA LYS A 256 2.18 20.72 -17.34
C LYS A 256 3.19 21.20 -18.39
N ILE A 257 4.01 22.20 -18.08
CA ILE A 257 5.06 22.73 -18.97
C ILE A 257 6.12 21.65 -19.24
N LEU A 258 6.56 20.95 -18.19
CA LEU A 258 7.54 19.86 -18.31
C LEU A 258 7.00 18.71 -19.16
N LEU A 259 5.74 18.32 -18.94
CA LEU A 259 5.10 17.25 -19.72
C LEU A 259 4.97 17.65 -21.21
N LYS A 260 4.60 18.91 -21.50
CA LYS A 260 4.59 19.45 -22.87
C LYS A 260 5.97 19.39 -23.53
N LYS A 261 7.02 19.79 -22.82
CA LYS A 261 8.41 19.71 -23.32
C LYS A 261 8.79 18.27 -23.65
N THR A 262 8.44 17.34 -22.77
CA THR A 262 8.71 15.91 -22.95
C THR A 262 8.04 15.37 -24.21
N VAL A 263 6.73 15.61 -24.36
CA VAL A 263 5.96 15.16 -25.54
C VAL A 263 6.45 15.82 -26.83
N ALA A 264 6.78 17.11 -26.81
CA ALA A 264 7.27 17.82 -28.00
C ALA A 264 8.59 17.23 -28.52
N ILE A 265 9.50 16.85 -27.62
CA ILE A 265 10.76 16.19 -28.00
C ILE A 265 10.46 14.81 -28.58
N VAL A 266 9.57 14.02 -27.96
CA VAL A 266 9.19 12.70 -28.47
C VAL A 266 8.54 12.76 -29.85
N ASP A 267 7.66 13.74 -30.08
CA ASP A 267 6.97 13.95 -31.36
C ASP A 267 7.92 14.43 -32.48
N ASP A 268 9.06 15.02 -32.15
CA ASP A 268 10.11 15.43 -33.12
C ASP A 268 11.00 14.26 -33.57
N ASN A 269 10.42 13.06 -33.66
CA ASN A 269 11.10 11.80 -34.00
C ASN A 269 12.31 11.49 -33.11
N TRP A 270 12.20 11.77 -31.81
CA TRP A 270 13.25 11.42 -30.86
C TRP A 270 13.51 9.91 -30.90
N HIS A 271 14.76 9.54 -31.17
CA HIS A 271 15.16 8.15 -31.23
C HIS A 271 15.06 7.51 -29.85
N LYS A 272 14.58 6.27 -29.83
CA LYS A 272 14.43 5.46 -28.63
C LYS A 272 15.01 4.06 -28.86
N THR A 273 15.80 3.62 -27.89
CA THR A 273 16.31 2.26 -27.79
C THR A 273 15.75 1.62 -26.52
N PHE A 274 15.17 0.43 -26.63
CA PHE A 274 14.75 -0.38 -25.48
C PHE A 274 15.77 -1.51 -25.28
N HIS A 275 16.54 -1.43 -24.21
CA HIS A 275 17.53 -2.42 -23.84
C HIS A 275 16.95 -3.34 -22.77
N PHE A 276 16.71 -4.62 -23.07
CA PHE A 276 16.21 -5.58 -22.09
C PHE A 276 17.37 -6.12 -21.23
N GLY A 277 17.36 -5.76 -19.95
CA GLY A 277 18.47 -5.94 -19.03
C GLY A 277 19.41 -4.74 -19.01
N GLY A 278 20.59 -4.94 -18.43
CA GLY A 278 21.61 -3.90 -18.24
C GLY A 278 22.33 -4.11 -16.90
N ASP A 279 23.56 -3.63 -16.79
CA ASP A 279 24.43 -3.89 -15.64
C ASP A 279 23.85 -3.35 -14.32
N GLU A 280 22.95 -2.38 -14.43
CA GLU A 280 22.33 -1.70 -13.30
C GLU A 280 20.95 -2.28 -12.93
N CYS A 281 20.53 -3.35 -13.59
CA CYS A 281 19.32 -4.09 -13.22
C CYS A 281 19.54 -4.88 -11.93
N SER A 282 18.52 -4.84 -11.06
CA SER A 282 18.46 -5.64 -9.83
C SER A 282 17.09 -6.30 -9.72
N ASN A 283 16.90 -7.14 -8.69
CA ASN A 283 15.61 -7.77 -8.41
C ASN A 283 14.50 -6.77 -8.02
N GLU A 284 14.86 -5.52 -7.74
CA GLU A 284 13.95 -4.45 -7.30
C GLU A 284 13.81 -3.33 -8.35
N THR A 285 14.60 -3.37 -9.43
CA THR A 285 14.59 -2.34 -10.48
C THR A 285 13.57 -2.73 -11.55
N LEU A 286 12.62 -1.86 -11.85
CA LEU A 286 11.69 -2.04 -12.97
C LEU A 286 12.33 -1.58 -14.27
N ALA A 287 12.88 -0.37 -14.27
CA ALA A 287 13.65 0.17 -15.39
C ALA A 287 14.61 1.25 -14.87
N TYR A 288 15.53 1.67 -15.72
CA TYR A 288 16.34 2.86 -15.47
C TYR A 288 16.73 3.55 -16.78
N SER A 289 17.09 4.82 -16.66
CA SER A 289 17.53 5.66 -17.76
C SER A 289 18.57 6.68 -17.29
N PHE A 290 19.19 7.33 -18.27
CA PHE A 290 20.15 8.41 -18.05
C PHE A 290 19.64 9.69 -18.70
N HIS A 291 19.89 10.83 -18.06
CA HIS A 291 19.46 12.10 -18.63
C HIS A 291 20.14 12.35 -19.98
N GLY A 292 19.35 12.70 -21.00
CA GLY A 292 19.82 12.95 -22.37
C GLY A 292 20.20 11.69 -23.15
N ALA A 293 20.05 10.48 -22.60
CA ALA A 293 20.24 9.24 -23.34
C ALA A 293 18.97 8.83 -24.10
N CYS A 294 19.15 8.23 -25.27
CA CYS A 294 18.06 7.66 -26.08
C CYS A 294 17.67 6.23 -25.62
N THR A 295 18.31 5.67 -24.58
CA THR A 295 18.18 4.26 -24.19
C THR A 295 17.45 4.09 -22.87
N PHE A 296 16.43 3.23 -22.87
CA PHE A 296 15.72 2.76 -21.68
C PHE A 296 16.15 1.34 -21.36
N TYR A 297 16.65 1.12 -20.16
CA TYR A 297 17.04 -0.20 -19.71
C TYR A 297 15.86 -0.82 -18.94
N LEU A 298 15.26 -1.83 -19.54
CA LEU A 298 14.05 -2.51 -19.08
C LEU A 298 14.46 -3.78 -18.33
N CYS A 299 14.27 -3.80 -17.02
CA CYS A 299 14.71 -4.90 -16.18
C CYS A 299 13.66 -6.01 -16.11
N LYS A 300 13.98 -7.09 -15.39
CA LYS A 300 13.10 -8.26 -15.27
C LYS A 300 11.70 -7.89 -14.75
N LEU A 301 11.61 -7.02 -13.74
CA LEU A 301 10.32 -6.60 -13.20
C LEU A 301 9.45 -5.82 -14.20
N PHE A 302 10.04 -5.11 -15.18
CA PHE A 302 9.25 -4.52 -16.28
C PHE A 302 8.66 -5.61 -17.18
N SER A 303 9.44 -6.67 -17.44
CA SER A 303 9.00 -7.80 -18.26
C SER A 303 7.86 -8.56 -17.60
N ASP A 304 7.93 -8.70 -16.27
CA ASP A 304 6.95 -9.40 -15.43
C ASP A 304 5.64 -8.60 -15.22
N GLN A 305 5.56 -7.33 -15.65
CA GLN A 305 4.32 -6.56 -15.58
C GLN A 305 3.27 -7.12 -16.55
N LYS A 306 2.10 -7.43 -16.01
CA LYS A 306 1.02 -8.09 -16.75
C LYS A 306 0.24 -7.15 -17.67
N THR A 307 0.17 -5.85 -17.33
CA THR A 307 -0.66 -4.89 -18.05
C THR A 307 0.17 -3.90 -18.88
N GLU A 308 -0.26 -3.70 -20.14
CA GLU A 308 0.31 -2.68 -21.02
C GLU A 308 -0.03 -1.25 -20.52
N THR A 309 -1.25 -1.05 -20.00
CA THR A 309 -1.78 0.24 -19.52
C THR A 309 -2.51 0.09 -18.18
N GLY A 310 -2.84 1.21 -17.53
CA GLY A 310 -3.47 1.21 -16.20
C GLY A 310 -2.47 1.42 -15.06
N TYR A 311 -2.89 1.11 -13.84
CA TYR A 311 -2.12 1.41 -12.64
C TYR A 311 -0.90 0.49 -12.48
N TYR A 312 0.30 1.04 -12.27
CA TYR A 312 1.58 0.32 -12.25
C TYR A 312 1.92 -0.46 -13.55
N SER A 313 1.43 0.01 -14.68
CA SER A 313 1.58 -0.68 -15.98
C SER A 313 2.95 -0.46 -16.63
N LYS A 314 3.24 -1.25 -17.68
CA LYS A 314 4.39 -1.02 -18.58
C LYS A 314 4.42 0.43 -19.11
N MET A 315 3.25 0.98 -19.46
CA MET A 315 3.12 2.38 -19.87
C MET A 315 3.54 3.36 -18.76
N GLY A 316 3.10 3.16 -17.53
CA GLY A 316 3.49 4.01 -16.39
C GLY A 316 4.98 3.92 -16.04
N ILE A 317 5.61 2.77 -16.28
CA ILE A 317 7.08 2.63 -16.19
C ILE A 317 7.76 3.44 -17.29
N ILE A 318 7.29 3.34 -18.53
CA ILE A 318 7.84 4.10 -19.66
C ILE A 318 7.68 5.61 -19.45
N VAL A 319 6.53 6.09 -18.98
CA VAL A 319 6.32 7.52 -18.67
C VAL A 319 7.36 8.02 -17.66
N HIS A 320 7.60 7.24 -16.60
CA HIS A 320 8.59 7.58 -15.57
C HIS A 320 9.99 7.76 -16.17
N GLU A 321 10.49 6.75 -16.88
CA GLU A 321 11.83 6.79 -17.48
C GLU A 321 11.96 7.87 -18.56
N LEU A 322 10.90 8.09 -19.34
CA LEU A 322 10.88 9.10 -20.39
C LEU A 322 11.02 10.51 -19.80
N THR A 323 10.40 10.77 -18.65
CA THR A 323 10.56 12.05 -17.95
C THR A 323 11.98 12.25 -17.40
N HIS A 324 12.68 11.19 -16.98
CA HIS A 324 14.09 11.28 -16.58
C HIS A 324 14.98 11.58 -17.78
N ALA A 325 14.86 10.78 -18.84
CA ALA A 325 15.67 10.88 -20.04
C ALA A 325 15.57 12.28 -20.68
N ILE A 326 14.37 12.83 -20.82
CA ILE A 326 14.14 14.06 -21.59
C ILE A 326 14.12 15.32 -20.72
N SER A 327 13.47 15.23 -19.57
CA SER A 327 13.15 16.41 -18.75
C SER A 327 13.94 16.50 -17.46
N ASN A 328 14.88 15.58 -17.23
CA ASN A 328 15.74 15.54 -16.06
C ASN A 328 14.95 15.58 -14.73
N THR A 329 13.86 14.80 -14.67
CA THR A 329 13.14 14.61 -13.42
C THR A 329 14.03 13.90 -12.37
N THR A 330 13.73 14.13 -11.11
CA THR A 330 14.30 13.44 -9.95
C THR A 330 13.47 12.21 -9.60
N ASP A 331 14.03 11.34 -8.74
CA ASP A 331 13.34 10.15 -8.24
C ASP A 331 13.13 10.24 -6.71
N ASP A 332 12.35 11.25 -6.36
CA ASP A 332 12.15 11.81 -5.03
C ASP A 332 11.12 11.07 -4.18
N GLU A 333 10.19 10.29 -4.74
CA GLU A 333 9.22 9.43 -4.02
C GLU A 333 8.56 8.45 -4.99
N HIS A 334 8.19 7.25 -4.54
CA HIS A 334 7.52 6.21 -5.35
C HIS A 334 6.18 5.80 -4.76
N GLY A 335 5.20 5.49 -5.61
CA GLY A 335 3.86 5.03 -5.20
C GLY A 335 2.89 6.18 -4.86
N PRO A 336 1.56 5.94 -4.99
CA PRO A 336 0.51 6.97 -5.08
C PRO A 336 0.44 7.85 -3.84
N ILE A 337 0.50 7.22 -2.68
CA ILE A 337 0.31 7.91 -1.40
C ILE A 337 1.53 8.77 -1.09
N ARG A 338 2.75 8.28 -1.37
CA ARG A 338 4.00 9.02 -1.13
C ARG A 338 4.13 10.20 -2.08
N VAL A 339 3.82 10.02 -3.36
CA VAL A 339 3.86 11.12 -4.34
C VAL A 339 2.82 12.21 -4.04
N GLN A 340 1.63 11.85 -3.52
CA GLN A 340 0.62 12.82 -3.07
C GLN A 340 1.04 13.56 -1.79
N LYS A 341 1.71 12.88 -0.86
CA LYS A 341 2.33 13.54 0.30
C LYS A 341 3.44 14.51 -0.13
N LEU A 342 4.28 14.13 -1.10
CA LEU A 342 5.31 15.00 -1.68
C LEU A 342 4.67 16.22 -2.34
N ALA A 343 3.57 16.05 -3.09
CA ALA A 343 2.84 17.14 -3.71
C ALA A 343 2.30 18.15 -2.68
N LYS A 344 1.88 17.68 -1.51
CA LYS A 344 1.43 18.54 -0.40
C LYS A 344 2.59 19.22 0.32
N ALA A 345 3.68 18.49 0.57
CA ALA A 345 4.81 18.96 1.37
C ALA A 345 5.80 19.82 0.58
N SER A 346 6.00 19.54 -0.70
CA SER A 346 6.98 20.20 -1.58
C SER A 346 6.52 20.14 -3.04
N PRO A 347 5.54 20.97 -3.45
CA PRO A 347 4.99 21.01 -4.80
C PRO A 347 6.04 21.09 -5.91
N LYS A 348 7.09 21.92 -5.74
CA LYS A 348 8.18 22.05 -6.73
C LYS A 348 8.96 20.76 -6.93
N ARG A 349 9.16 19.98 -5.87
CA ARG A 349 9.80 18.65 -5.97
C ARG A 349 8.88 17.65 -6.63
N ALA A 350 7.58 17.66 -6.29
CA ALA A 350 6.59 16.83 -6.95
C ALA A 350 6.49 17.09 -8.46
N ALA A 351 6.59 18.35 -8.90
CA ALA A 351 6.62 18.73 -10.31
C ALA A 351 7.94 18.37 -11.03
N LEU A 352 8.94 17.91 -10.30
CA LEU A 352 10.18 17.37 -10.83
C LEU A 352 10.32 15.87 -10.60
N ASN A 353 9.38 15.19 -9.92
CA ASN A 353 9.50 13.78 -9.57
C ASN A 353 8.87 12.88 -10.65
N GLY A 354 9.65 11.95 -11.22
CA GLY A 354 9.20 11.08 -12.32
C GLY A 354 7.98 10.22 -11.97
N ALA A 355 7.87 9.75 -10.71
CA ALA A 355 6.75 8.94 -10.27
C ALA A 355 5.42 9.73 -10.16
N ASN A 356 5.48 11.04 -9.89
CA ASN A 356 4.29 11.90 -9.88
C ASN A 356 3.68 11.98 -11.30
N PHE A 357 4.53 12.07 -12.34
CA PHE A 357 4.08 12.04 -13.73
C PHE A 357 3.51 10.69 -14.13
N ALA A 358 4.20 9.59 -13.80
CA ALA A 358 3.72 8.24 -14.09
C ALA A 358 2.29 8.02 -13.55
N HIS A 359 2.08 8.24 -12.25
CA HIS A 359 0.76 8.02 -11.65
C HIS A 359 -0.31 8.98 -12.15
N PHE A 360 0.03 10.23 -12.45
CA PHE A 360 -0.93 11.16 -13.04
C PHE A 360 -1.33 10.75 -14.47
N VAL A 361 -0.38 10.27 -15.27
CA VAL A 361 -0.63 9.86 -16.67
C VAL A 361 -1.37 8.52 -16.72
N GLU A 362 -1.08 7.58 -15.83
CA GLU A 362 -1.80 6.30 -15.67
C GLU A 362 -3.31 6.49 -15.50
N ILE A 363 -3.70 7.55 -14.78
CA ILE A 363 -5.11 7.88 -14.53
C ILE A 363 -5.70 8.84 -15.57
N SER A 364 -4.91 9.40 -16.50
CA SER A 364 -5.37 10.46 -17.41
C SER A 364 -6.06 9.96 -18.69
N HIS A 365 -6.03 8.66 -18.99
CA HIS A 365 -6.59 8.10 -20.24
C HIS A 365 -7.16 6.68 -20.08
N ALA A 366 -7.39 6.20 -18.85
CA ALA A 366 -8.06 4.92 -18.70
C ALA A 366 -9.49 5.02 -19.29
N LYS A 367 -9.85 4.12 -20.22
CA LYS A 367 -11.26 3.90 -20.60
C LYS A 367 -11.97 3.43 -19.33
N VAL A 368 -12.74 4.30 -18.73
CA VAL A 368 -13.26 4.11 -17.37
C VAL A 368 -14.75 4.42 -17.38
N SER A 369 -15.53 3.46 -16.87
CA SER A 369 -16.90 3.66 -16.41
C SER A 369 -16.96 4.83 -15.43
N ASP A 370 -17.96 5.71 -15.56
CA ASP A 370 -18.17 7.04 -14.93
C ASP A 370 -17.86 7.21 -13.41
N HIS A 371 -17.56 6.13 -12.67
CA HIS A 371 -17.48 6.15 -11.22
C HIS A 371 -16.17 6.68 -10.62
N LEU A 372 -15.09 6.84 -11.39
CA LEU A 372 -13.83 7.41 -10.87
C LEU A 372 -13.79 8.95 -10.83
N ALA A 373 -14.86 9.64 -11.25
CA ALA A 373 -14.91 11.11 -11.35
C ALA A 373 -14.58 11.90 -10.04
N ARG A 374 -14.64 11.25 -8.86
CA ARG A 374 -14.31 11.86 -7.56
C ARG A 374 -12.80 12.01 -7.26
N PHE A 375 -11.92 11.38 -8.04
CA PHE A 375 -10.45 11.44 -7.84
C PHE A 375 -9.71 12.28 -8.87
N GLY A 376 -10.44 12.97 -9.74
CA GLY A 376 -9.81 13.98 -10.57
C GLY A 376 -9.59 13.62 -12.04
N TYR A 377 -10.50 12.88 -12.68
CA TYR A 377 -10.31 12.39 -14.06
C TYR A 377 -10.73 13.37 -15.16
N CYS A 378 -10.12 13.21 -16.35
CA CYS A 378 -10.30 14.02 -17.55
C CYS A 378 -10.64 13.16 -18.77
N SER A 379 -11.84 12.61 -18.85
CA SER A 379 -12.40 12.17 -20.14
C SER A 379 -13.93 12.25 -20.13
N LYS A 380 -14.47 12.56 -21.30
CA LYS A 380 -15.88 12.56 -21.68
C LYS A 380 -15.89 11.90 -23.07
N GLU A 381 -16.46 10.70 -23.22
CA GLU A 381 -17.05 10.23 -24.48
C GLU A 381 -17.76 8.87 -24.29
N MET A 382 -19.02 8.82 -24.72
CA MET A 382 -19.87 7.62 -24.86
C MET A 382 -19.65 7.01 -26.25
N VAL A 383 -19.63 5.67 -26.36
CA VAL A 383 -20.12 4.98 -27.57
C VAL A 383 -20.85 3.68 -27.19
N ASP A 384 -21.95 3.51 -27.91
CA ASP A 384 -23.07 2.57 -27.91
C ASP A 384 -22.74 1.11 -28.26
N GLY A 385 -23.64 0.18 -27.92
CA GLY A 385 -23.84 -1.08 -28.65
C GLY A 385 -23.38 -2.41 -28.01
N GLY A 386 -24.34 -3.08 -27.37
CA GLY A 386 -24.53 -4.53 -27.11
C GLY A 386 -23.53 -5.65 -27.51
N GLN A 387 -23.37 -6.54 -26.51
CA GLN A 387 -23.33 -8.02 -26.52
C GLN A 387 -22.02 -8.84 -26.56
N MET A 388 -22.05 -9.86 -25.68
CA MET A 388 -21.13 -10.98 -25.38
C MET A 388 -19.83 -10.64 -24.64
N VAL A 389 -19.85 -10.85 -23.31
CA VAL A 389 -18.68 -10.77 -22.43
C VAL A 389 -17.89 -12.06 -22.56
N GLU A 390 -16.83 -12.05 -23.36
CA GLU A 390 -15.79 -13.07 -23.28
C GLU A 390 -15.00 -12.90 -21.99
N PHE A 391 -14.63 -14.02 -21.35
CA PHE A 391 -13.73 -14.03 -20.22
C PHE A 391 -12.46 -13.25 -20.59
N ASP A 392 -12.06 -12.30 -19.74
CA ASP A 392 -10.71 -11.75 -19.79
C ASP A 392 -9.72 -12.91 -19.53
N THR A 393 -9.13 -13.40 -20.62
CA THR A 393 -8.15 -14.50 -20.62
C THR A 393 -6.73 -13.97 -20.73
N SER A 394 -6.52 -12.65 -20.57
CA SER A 394 -5.22 -12.02 -20.73
C SER A 394 -4.38 -11.97 -19.45
N ASP A 395 -4.94 -12.36 -18.30
CA ASP A 395 -4.28 -12.19 -17.01
C ASP A 395 -3.71 -13.51 -16.46
N THR A 396 -2.46 -13.49 -16.01
CA THR A 396 -1.75 -14.65 -15.43
C THR A 396 -2.19 -14.95 -13.99
N SER A 397 -3.44 -14.67 -13.63
CA SER A 397 -4.05 -15.09 -12.35
C SER A 397 -4.51 -16.55 -12.42
N ALA A 398 -4.46 -17.26 -11.30
CA ALA A 398 -4.96 -18.63 -11.26
C ALA A 398 -6.49 -18.66 -11.48
N PHE A 399 -7.18 -17.57 -11.13
CA PHE A 399 -8.62 -17.46 -11.27
C PHE A 399 -9.08 -16.18 -11.96
N SER A 400 -10.15 -16.29 -12.75
CA SER A 400 -10.91 -15.14 -13.25
C SER A 400 -12.37 -15.24 -12.79
N SER A 401 -13.04 -14.10 -12.71
CA SER A 401 -14.44 -14.08 -12.29
C SER A 401 -15.30 -13.06 -13.03
N TYR A 402 -16.60 -13.33 -13.05
CA TYR A 402 -17.61 -12.41 -13.56
C TYR A 402 -18.95 -12.62 -12.84
N ILE A 403 -19.83 -11.63 -12.97
CA ILE A 403 -21.19 -11.68 -12.44
C ILE A 403 -22.16 -11.54 -13.61
N ASP A 404 -23.20 -12.37 -13.59
CA ASP A 404 -24.36 -12.28 -14.47
C ASP A 404 -25.58 -11.85 -13.66
N CYS A 405 -26.28 -10.81 -14.09
CA CYS A 405 -27.58 -10.40 -13.54
C CYS A 405 -28.52 -10.01 -14.67
N ALA A 406 -29.82 -9.99 -14.40
CA ALA A 406 -30.76 -9.37 -15.32
C ALA A 406 -30.40 -7.88 -15.53
N PRO A 407 -30.57 -7.35 -16.75
CA PRO A 407 -30.23 -5.94 -17.04
C PRO A 407 -31.20 -4.96 -16.37
N LYS A 408 -32.37 -5.44 -15.94
CA LYS A 408 -33.41 -4.66 -15.25
C LYS A 408 -34.11 -5.51 -14.20
N PHE A 409 -34.46 -4.88 -13.09
CA PHE A 409 -35.27 -5.48 -12.02
C PHE A 409 -36.41 -4.53 -11.65
N ALA A 410 -37.57 -5.08 -11.28
CA ALA A 410 -38.59 -4.31 -10.60
C ALA A 410 -38.27 -4.20 -9.10
N THR A 411 -38.66 -3.12 -8.42
CA THR A 411 -38.48 -2.98 -6.96
C THR A 411 -39.30 -3.99 -6.12
N SER A 412 -40.05 -4.92 -6.70
CA SER A 412 -40.65 -6.05 -5.97
C SER A 412 -39.79 -7.32 -5.99
N ASP A 413 -38.78 -7.38 -6.85
CA ASP A 413 -38.07 -8.61 -7.17
C ASP A 413 -36.85 -8.79 -6.26
N LYS A 414 -36.44 -10.06 -6.06
CA LYS A 414 -35.09 -10.34 -5.59
C LYS A 414 -34.11 -9.86 -6.64
N ILE A 415 -33.04 -9.18 -6.23
CA ILE A 415 -31.97 -8.76 -7.14
C ILE A 415 -30.99 -9.94 -7.25
N GLU A 416 -31.47 -11.00 -7.88
CA GLU A 416 -30.74 -12.26 -7.98
C GLU A 416 -29.66 -12.17 -9.07
N CYS A 417 -28.43 -12.39 -8.65
CA CYS A 417 -27.24 -12.36 -9.48
C CYS A 417 -26.49 -13.69 -9.34
N LYS A 418 -25.78 -14.07 -10.39
CA LYS A 418 -24.97 -15.29 -10.43
C LYS A 418 -23.50 -14.93 -10.55
N PHE A 419 -22.70 -15.38 -9.59
CA PHE A 419 -21.26 -15.26 -9.63
C PHE A 419 -20.65 -16.49 -10.28
N HIS A 420 -19.57 -16.27 -11.03
CA HIS A 420 -18.82 -17.30 -11.71
C HIS A 420 -17.33 -17.15 -11.39
N LEU A 421 -16.71 -18.23 -10.91
CA LEU A 421 -15.26 -18.31 -10.68
C LEU A 421 -14.69 -19.40 -11.60
N ARG A 422 -13.71 -19.04 -12.43
CA ARG A 422 -13.02 -19.96 -13.32
C ARG A 422 -11.60 -20.19 -12.83
N ASN A 423 -11.18 -21.44 -12.73
CA ASN A 423 -9.77 -21.80 -12.58
C ASN A 423 -9.10 -21.82 -13.96
N ASN A 424 -8.25 -20.81 -14.23
CA ASN A 424 -7.48 -20.69 -15.47
C ASN A 424 -6.16 -21.47 -15.42
N GLY A 425 -5.77 -21.96 -14.24
CA GLY A 425 -4.56 -22.73 -14.03
C GLY A 425 -4.62 -24.16 -14.57
N GLN A 426 -3.45 -24.78 -14.71
CA GLN A 426 -3.26 -26.18 -15.13
C GLN A 426 -3.35 -27.18 -13.98
N GLN A 427 -3.76 -26.73 -12.79
CA GLN A 427 -3.79 -27.52 -11.56
C GLN A 427 -5.16 -27.38 -10.91
N ASP A 428 -5.57 -28.42 -10.20
CA ASP A 428 -6.76 -28.34 -9.36
C ASP A 428 -6.45 -27.52 -8.11
N TYR A 429 -7.39 -26.68 -7.71
CA TYR A 429 -7.27 -25.85 -6.51
C TYR A 429 -8.52 -25.97 -5.65
N SER A 430 -8.33 -26.04 -4.35
CA SER A 430 -9.40 -25.85 -3.37
C SER A 430 -9.44 -24.38 -2.99
N VAL A 431 -10.55 -23.70 -3.28
CA VAL A 431 -10.74 -22.27 -2.97
C VAL A 431 -11.60 -22.11 -1.73
N LEU A 432 -11.21 -21.21 -0.82
CA LEU A 432 -12.02 -20.89 0.35
C LEU A 432 -13.27 -20.12 -0.09
N LYS A 433 -14.46 -20.56 0.32
CA LYS A 433 -15.73 -19.89 -0.06
C LYS A 433 -15.84 -18.49 0.55
N TRP A 434 -15.31 -18.30 1.76
CA TRP A 434 -15.40 -17.04 2.52
C TRP A 434 -14.88 -15.85 1.74
N ARG A 435 -15.44 -14.66 2.03
CA ARG A 435 -15.06 -13.40 1.36
C ARG A 435 -15.28 -13.42 -0.14
N THR A 436 -16.09 -14.35 -0.65
CA THR A 436 -16.50 -14.40 -2.05
C THR A 436 -18.01 -14.68 -2.14
N PRO A 437 -18.65 -14.37 -3.27
CA PRO A 437 -20.05 -14.73 -3.47
C PRO A 437 -20.32 -16.25 -3.50
N LEU A 438 -19.30 -17.13 -3.48
CA LEU A 438 -19.48 -18.59 -3.33
C LEU A 438 -20.16 -18.96 -2.02
N ASP A 439 -20.04 -18.10 -1.01
CA ASP A 439 -20.68 -18.22 0.31
C ASP A 439 -21.90 -17.30 0.44
N GLY A 440 -22.48 -16.88 -0.69
CA GLY A 440 -23.46 -15.79 -0.72
C GLY A 440 -22.86 -14.45 -0.27
N LEU A 441 -23.72 -13.53 0.18
CA LEU A 441 -23.29 -12.23 0.72
C LEU A 441 -23.15 -12.26 2.24
N ARG A 442 -22.40 -13.26 2.74
CA ARG A 442 -22.01 -13.39 4.16
C ARG A 442 -20.81 -12.50 4.55
N SER A 443 -20.32 -11.68 3.63
CA SER A 443 -19.20 -10.74 3.82
C SER A 443 -19.22 -9.62 2.76
N ASP A 444 -18.49 -8.53 2.98
CA ASP A 444 -18.34 -7.42 2.01
C ASP A 444 -17.37 -7.80 0.88
N CYS A 445 -17.84 -8.61 -0.07
CA CYS A 445 -17.06 -9.12 -1.19
C CYS A 445 -17.34 -8.42 -2.53
N LEU A 446 -18.23 -7.42 -2.53
CA LEU A 446 -18.65 -6.69 -3.73
C LEU A 446 -18.38 -5.18 -3.60
N SER A 447 -17.94 -4.57 -4.70
CA SER A 447 -18.02 -3.13 -4.88
C SER A 447 -19.37 -2.79 -5.53
N VAL A 448 -20.34 -2.39 -4.69
CA VAL A 448 -21.68 -2.00 -5.15
C VAL A 448 -21.85 -0.49 -5.12
N THR A 449 -22.47 0.04 -6.16
CA THR A 449 -22.60 1.47 -6.35
C THR A 449 -23.98 1.85 -6.90
N SER A 450 -24.51 2.98 -6.46
CA SER A 450 -25.75 3.56 -6.97
C SER A 450 -25.46 4.96 -7.48
N ASN A 451 -25.76 5.23 -8.75
CA ASN A 451 -25.50 6.53 -9.40
C ASN A 451 -24.09 7.07 -9.16
N GLY A 452 -23.08 6.20 -9.23
CA GLY A 452 -21.70 6.62 -8.99
C GLY A 452 -21.40 6.94 -7.52
N MET A 453 -22.12 6.35 -6.56
CA MET A 453 -21.78 6.36 -5.14
C MET A 453 -21.68 4.94 -4.58
N LYS A 454 -20.54 4.60 -3.97
CA LYS A 454 -20.36 3.30 -3.28
C LYS A 454 -21.38 3.16 -2.16
N LEU A 455 -22.12 2.06 -2.19
CA LEU A 455 -23.01 1.64 -1.12
C LEU A 455 -22.19 0.92 -0.06
N ARG A 456 -22.57 1.13 1.20
CA ARG A 456 -21.97 0.41 2.32
C ARG A 456 -22.62 -0.98 2.40
N TYR A 457 -21.81 -2.01 2.64
CA TYR A 457 -22.32 -3.29 3.09
C TYR A 457 -23.10 -3.14 4.40
N ASP A 458 -24.30 -3.72 4.44
CA ASP A 458 -25.22 -3.74 5.56
C ASP A 458 -25.81 -5.15 5.73
N GLY A 459 -24.96 -6.14 5.49
CA GLY A 459 -25.23 -7.56 5.66
C GLY A 459 -24.87 -8.08 7.05
N ILE A 460 -24.75 -9.40 7.15
CA ILE A 460 -24.31 -10.12 8.35
C ILE A 460 -22.79 -9.97 8.57
N HIS A 461 -22.37 -9.89 9.83
CA HIS A 461 -20.96 -9.92 10.26
C HIS A 461 -20.76 -11.14 11.14
N ILE A 462 -19.75 -11.97 10.87
CA ILE A 462 -19.67 -13.34 11.39
C ILE A 462 -18.25 -13.60 11.90
N LYS A 463 -18.13 -14.06 13.14
CA LYS A 463 -16.90 -14.66 13.64
C LYS A 463 -16.87 -16.16 13.33
N CYS A 464 -15.96 -16.57 12.46
CA CYS A 464 -15.74 -17.98 12.13
C CYS A 464 -14.51 -18.55 12.87
N SER A 465 -14.45 -19.88 13.01
CA SER A 465 -13.23 -20.59 13.41
C SER A 465 -12.19 -20.63 12.29
N ALA A 466 -11.10 -21.38 12.45
CA ALA A 466 -10.22 -21.66 11.31
C ALA A 466 -10.98 -22.51 10.28
N PRO A 467 -10.85 -22.24 8.97
CA PRO A 467 -11.66 -22.92 7.96
C PRO A 467 -11.32 -24.43 7.91
N GLY A 468 -12.35 -25.25 8.08
CA GLY A 468 -12.29 -26.70 7.86
C GLY A 468 -12.34 -27.06 6.38
N PRO A 469 -12.10 -28.34 6.02
CA PRO A 469 -12.17 -28.82 4.63
C PRO A 469 -13.47 -28.50 3.90
N ASP A 470 -14.59 -28.54 4.62
CA ASP A 470 -15.95 -28.25 4.15
C ASP A 470 -16.13 -26.79 3.69
N GLN A 471 -15.25 -25.89 4.14
CA GLN A 471 -15.26 -24.47 3.75
C GLN A 471 -14.52 -24.24 2.42
N TYR A 472 -13.79 -25.25 1.92
CA TYR A 472 -13.10 -25.18 0.65
C TYR A 472 -13.87 -25.89 -0.47
N LEU A 473 -13.96 -25.25 -1.62
CA LEU A 473 -14.53 -25.80 -2.84
C LEU A 473 -13.41 -26.22 -3.80
N LEU A 474 -13.36 -27.50 -4.18
CA LEU A 474 -12.43 -27.96 -5.21
C LEU A 474 -12.89 -27.47 -6.59
N VAL A 475 -12.04 -26.67 -7.24
CA VAL A 475 -12.20 -26.17 -8.61
C VAL A 475 -11.09 -26.78 -9.47
N LYS A 476 -11.47 -27.75 -10.32
CA LYS A 476 -10.54 -28.43 -11.22
C LYS A 476 -9.95 -27.47 -12.24
N SER A 477 -8.81 -27.82 -12.81
CA SER A 477 -8.21 -27.06 -13.92
C SER A 477 -9.24 -26.83 -15.05
N GLY A 478 -9.40 -25.58 -15.47
CA GLY A 478 -10.36 -25.17 -16.50
C GLY A 478 -11.84 -25.18 -16.08
N GLN A 479 -12.16 -25.62 -14.85
CA GLN A 479 -13.53 -25.64 -14.34
C GLN A 479 -13.99 -24.23 -13.98
N THR A 480 -15.26 -23.96 -14.29
CA THR A 480 -16.00 -22.81 -13.75
C THR A 480 -17.00 -23.33 -12.72
N VAL A 481 -16.97 -22.74 -11.53
CA VAL A 481 -17.98 -22.93 -10.49
C VAL A 481 -18.82 -21.67 -10.36
N SER A 482 -20.06 -21.82 -9.90
CA SER A 482 -20.99 -20.71 -9.78
C SER A 482 -21.82 -20.79 -8.52
N SER A 483 -22.24 -19.62 -8.04
CA SER A 483 -23.20 -19.45 -6.96
C SER A 483 -24.19 -18.35 -7.30
N THR A 484 -25.35 -18.39 -6.67
CA THR A 484 -26.40 -17.37 -6.82
C THR A 484 -26.55 -16.62 -5.51
N PHE A 485 -26.77 -15.31 -5.57
CA PHE A 485 -26.95 -14.46 -4.40
C PHE A 485 -27.91 -13.30 -4.70
N ASP A 486 -28.60 -12.80 -3.67
CA ASP A 486 -29.48 -11.64 -3.76
C ASP A 486 -28.73 -10.38 -3.28
N VAL A 487 -28.46 -9.44 -4.19
CA VAL A 487 -27.70 -8.22 -3.85
C VAL A 487 -28.43 -7.37 -2.81
N SER A 488 -29.77 -7.42 -2.82
CA SER A 488 -30.61 -6.63 -1.89
C SER A 488 -30.50 -7.12 -0.45
N ASP A 489 -29.95 -8.31 -0.19
CA ASP A 489 -29.79 -8.81 1.17
C ASP A 489 -28.66 -8.12 1.95
N ALA A 490 -27.70 -7.48 1.26
CA ALA A 490 -26.57 -6.82 1.89
C ALA A 490 -26.38 -5.35 1.48
N TYR A 491 -26.93 -4.89 0.37
CA TYR A 491 -26.79 -3.52 -0.10
C TYR A 491 -28.15 -2.84 -0.26
N ASP A 492 -28.24 -1.57 0.11
CA ASP A 492 -29.49 -0.81 0.06
C ASP A 492 -29.90 -0.52 -1.39
N MET A 493 -30.77 -1.38 -1.91
CA MET A 493 -31.33 -1.30 -3.25
C MET A 493 -32.70 -0.61 -3.28
N THR A 494 -33.14 0.02 -2.18
CA THR A 494 -34.52 0.51 -2.03
C THR A 494 -34.91 1.67 -2.96
N LYS A 495 -33.95 2.24 -3.68
CA LYS A 495 -34.15 3.39 -4.57
C LYS A 495 -34.08 2.97 -6.03
N ALA A 496 -34.93 3.54 -6.86
CA ALA A 496 -34.80 3.41 -8.30
C ALA A 496 -33.50 4.07 -8.80
N GLY A 497 -32.98 3.58 -9.92
CA GLY A 497 -31.81 4.14 -10.58
C GLY A 497 -30.84 3.11 -11.12
N LEU A 498 -29.69 3.60 -11.59
CA LEU A 498 -28.61 2.78 -12.15
C LEU A 498 -27.70 2.30 -11.02
N TYR A 499 -27.54 0.99 -10.94
CA TYR A 499 -26.61 0.34 -10.03
C TYR A 499 -25.48 -0.32 -10.81
N SER A 500 -24.29 -0.34 -10.22
CA SER A 500 -23.16 -1.10 -10.74
C SER A 500 -22.55 -1.95 -9.64
N ILE A 501 -22.20 -3.19 -9.99
CA ILE A 501 -21.61 -4.19 -9.11
C ILE A 501 -20.34 -4.78 -9.74
N ALA A 502 -19.38 -5.11 -8.90
CA ALA A 502 -18.20 -5.90 -9.26
C ALA A 502 -17.73 -6.70 -8.06
N VAL A 503 -17.05 -7.81 -8.30
CA VAL A 503 -16.24 -8.48 -7.28
C VAL A 503 -14.98 -7.67 -7.07
N ASP A 504 -14.66 -7.40 -5.81
CA ASP A 504 -13.42 -6.74 -5.38
C ASP A 504 -13.05 -7.28 -4.00
N THR A 505 -12.30 -8.38 -3.97
CA THR A 505 -12.00 -9.12 -2.76
C THR A 505 -10.67 -9.86 -2.88
N TYR A 506 -10.31 -10.64 -1.85
CA TYR A 506 -9.17 -11.56 -1.89
C TYR A 506 -9.66 -13.01 -1.85
N LEU A 507 -9.15 -13.82 -2.77
CA LEU A 507 -9.43 -15.24 -2.85
C LEU A 507 -8.29 -16.02 -2.19
N GLU A 508 -8.62 -16.82 -1.19
CA GLU A 508 -7.69 -17.76 -0.56
C GLU A 508 -7.84 -19.15 -1.18
N TYR A 509 -6.73 -19.81 -1.50
CA TYR A 509 -6.75 -21.11 -2.16
C TYR A 509 -5.54 -21.99 -1.84
N VAL A 510 -5.71 -23.29 -2.06
CA VAL A 510 -4.72 -24.35 -1.84
C VAL A 510 -4.61 -25.19 -3.10
N LYS A 511 -3.40 -25.62 -3.45
CA LYS A 511 -3.18 -26.57 -4.55
C LYS A 511 -3.69 -27.96 -4.16
N GLY A 512 -4.51 -28.56 -5.01
CA GLY A 512 -5.11 -29.87 -4.80
C GLY A 512 -6.37 -29.84 -3.92
N SER A 513 -6.80 -31.01 -3.47
CA SER A 513 -7.96 -31.18 -2.58
C SER A 513 -7.56 -31.00 -1.11
N VAL A 514 -8.34 -30.22 -0.36
CA VAL A 514 -8.22 -30.13 1.10
C VAL A 514 -8.96 -31.32 1.72
N THR A 515 -8.22 -32.20 2.38
CA THR A 515 -8.76 -33.40 3.07
C THR A 515 -8.39 -33.46 4.56
N GLU A 516 -7.54 -32.53 5.04
CA GLU A 516 -7.06 -32.48 6.43
C GLU A 516 -7.80 -31.42 7.25
N LYS A 517 -8.04 -31.70 8.54
CA LYS A 517 -8.73 -30.78 9.47
C LYS A 517 -8.07 -29.40 9.62
N ALA A 518 -6.78 -29.24 9.31
CA ALA A 518 -6.09 -27.96 9.42
C ALA A 518 -5.30 -27.65 8.15
N VAL A 519 -5.70 -26.60 7.44
CA VAL A 519 -4.99 -26.10 6.26
C VAL A 519 -3.77 -25.31 6.71
N ARG A 520 -2.56 -25.84 6.46
CA ARG A 520 -1.31 -25.27 7.00
C ARG A 520 -0.65 -24.23 6.09
N GLN A 521 -0.98 -24.21 4.80
CA GLN A 521 -0.41 -23.28 3.82
C GLN A 521 -1.44 -22.94 2.75
N THR A 522 -1.80 -21.66 2.65
CA THR A 522 -2.69 -21.11 1.64
C THR A 522 -2.00 -20.01 0.85
N LYS A 523 -2.47 -19.78 -0.37
CA LYS A 523 -2.14 -18.61 -1.17
C LYS A 523 -3.33 -17.66 -1.16
N ILE A 524 -3.04 -16.37 -1.22
CA ILE A 524 -4.05 -15.32 -1.33
C ILE A 524 -3.73 -14.54 -2.60
N GLU A 525 -4.74 -14.34 -3.44
CA GLU A 525 -4.66 -13.43 -4.58
C GLU A 525 -5.84 -12.47 -4.61
N HIS A 526 -5.66 -11.28 -5.19
CA HIS A 526 -6.76 -10.36 -5.40
C HIS A 526 -7.67 -10.91 -6.49
N LEU A 527 -8.97 -10.97 -6.21
CA LEU A 527 -10.00 -11.41 -7.13
C LEU A 527 -10.88 -10.22 -7.47
N SER A 528 -10.95 -9.93 -8.77
CA SER A 528 -11.84 -8.90 -9.28
C SER A 528 -12.70 -9.45 -10.42
N SER A 529 -13.78 -8.73 -10.72
CA SER A 529 -14.60 -8.96 -11.91
C SER A 529 -14.75 -7.67 -12.73
N PRO A 530 -15.10 -7.79 -14.02
CA PRO A 530 -15.68 -6.67 -14.75
C PRO A 530 -16.87 -6.07 -14.01
N VAL A 531 -17.06 -4.76 -14.18
CA VAL A 531 -18.22 -4.04 -13.65
C VAL A 531 -19.45 -4.40 -14.47
N LEU A 532 -20.50 -4.89 -13.81
CA LEU A 532 -21.82 -5.09 -14.39
C LEU A 532 -22.75 -3.96 -13.91
N SER A 533 -23.58 -3.42 -14.80
CA SER A 533 -24.60 -2.44 -14.45
C SER A 533 -26.00 -2.95 -14.76
N TYR A 534 -26.96 -2.61 -13.91
CA TYR A 534 -28.39 -2.91 -14.09
C TYR A 534 -29.26 -1.76 -13.56
N GLU A 535 -30.48 -1.67 -14.07
CA GLU A 535 -31.45 -0.65 -13.68
C GLU A 535 -32.51 -1.22 -12.73
N ILE A 536 -32.89 -0.44 -11.72
CA ILE A 536 -34.02 -0.73 -10.84
C ILE A 536 -35.16 0.24 -11.14
N ASP A 537 -36.30 -0.29 -11.60
CA ASP A 537 -37.50 0.49 -11.96
C ASP A 537 -38.38 0.79 -10.74
N GLU A 538 -38.96 1.99 -10.69
CA GLU A 538 -39.69 2.52 -9.54
C GLU A 538 -41.11 1.94 -9.39
N LYS A 539 -41.30 0.86 -8.61
CA LYS A 539 -42.62 0.33 -8.18
C LYS A 539 -42.61 -0.47 -6.85
N ASN A 540 -43.10 0.11 -5.75
CA ASN A 540 -43.45 -0.53 -4.47
C ASN A 540 -42.47 -1.57 -3.86
N PHE A 541 -41.73 -1.08 -2.86
CA PHE A 541 -41.06 -1.75 -1.73
C PHE A 541 -40.18 -2.99 -2.00
N ILE A 542 -38.86 -2.76 -2.09
CA ILE A 542 -37.82 -3.79 -1.90
C ILE A 542 -37.68 -4.12 -0.42
N LYS A 543 -37.50 -5.42 -0.14
CA LYS A 543 -37.02 -5.98 1.12
C LYS A 543 -35.74 -5.26 1.56
N GLY A 544 -35.79 -4.47 2.64
CA GLY A 544 -34.59 -3.85 3.19
C GLY A 544 -33.48 -4.88 3.46
N THR A 545 -32.22 -4.45 3.49
CA THR A 545 -31.05 -5.32 3.76
C THR A 545 -31.26 -6.16 5.02
N SER A 546 -30.51 -7.26 5.16
CA SER A 546 -30.55 -8.07 6.39
C SER A 546 -30.26 -7.24 7.64
N GLY A 547 -29.34 -6.28 7.58
CA GLY A 547 -29.12 -5.30 8.64
C GLY A 547 -30.31 -4.37 8.90
N GLN A 548 -30.96 -3.84 7.87
CA GLN A 548 -32.18 -3.02 8.00
C GLN A 548 -33.34 -3.82 8.61
N ARG A 549 -33.52 -5.09 8.20
CA ARG A 549 -34.53 -5.99 8.77
C ARG A 549 -34.26 -6.25 10.25
N ALA A 550 -33.02 -6.58 10.60
CA ALA A 550 -32.64 -6.83 12.00
C ALA A 550 -32.92 -5.62 12.91
N ARG A 551 -32.60 -4.40 12.45
CA ARG A 551 -32.90 -3.15 13.17
C ARG A 551 -34.40 -2.83 13.24
N THR A 552 -35.15 -3.16 12.19
CA THR A 552 -36.61 -2.95 12.13
C THR A 552 -37.33 -3.90 13.08
N GLU A 553 -37.00 -5.19 13.06
CA GLU A 553 -37.52 -6.18 14.00
C GLU A 553 -37.28 -5.79 15.46
N GLU A 554 -36.09 -5.26 15.77
CA GLU A 554 -35.77 -4.76 17.11
C GLU A 554 -36.65 -3.56 17.51
N SER A 555 -36.86 -2.62 16.58
CA SER A 555 -37.71 -1.43 16.80
C SER A 555 -39.18 -1.82 17.06
N VAL A 556 -39.70 -2.80 16.31
CA VAL A 556 -41.06 -3.35 16.51
C VAL A 556 -41.17 -4.05 17.86
N THR A 557 -40.14 -4.79 18.28
CA THR A 557 -40.14 -5.48 19.59
C THR A 557 -40.10 -4.48 20.77
N LYS A 558 -39.50 -3.29 20.57
CA LYS A 558 -39.43 -2.23 21.59
C LYS A 558 -40.79 -1.60 21.87
N GLY A 559 -41.67 -1.50 20.86
CA GLY A 559 -43.04 -1.02 21.01
C GLY A 559 -44.01 -1.98 21.72
N ALA A 560 -43.61 -3.25 21.90
CA ALA A 560 -44.43 -4.28 22.56
C ALA A 560 -44.02 -4.55 24.03
N LEU A 561 -43.01 -3.87 24.56
CA LEU A 561 -42.41 -4.18 25.86
C LEU A 561 -42.13 -2.94 26.71
N GLU A 562 -42.99 -1.92 26.64
CA GLU A 562 -43.07 -0.89 27.67
C GLU A 562 -44.05 -1.34 28.75
N ASP A 563 -43.60 -2.22 29.64
CA ASP A 563 -44.10 -2.25 31.01
C ASP A 563 -43.10 -2.98 31.93
N HIS A 564 -42.81 -2.33 33.06
CA HIS A 564 -42.00 -2.73 34.22
C HIS A 564 -40.70 -1.92 34.43
N ILE A 565 -40.92 -0.76 35.06
CA ILE A 565 -39.92 0.09 35.69
C ILE A 565 -39.46 -0.57 37.00
N PHE A 566 -38.20 -1.02 37.06
CA PHE A 566 -37.54 -1.39 38.32
C PHE A 566 -36.73 -0.21 38.87
N HIS A 567 -37.04 0.19 40.12
CA HIS A 567 -36.32 1.24 40.85
C HIS A 567 -35.07 0.65 41.53
N SER A 568 -33.90 1.22 41.27
CA SER A 568 -32.63 0.84 41.92
C SER A 568 -32.49 1.49 43.30
N ARG A 569 -32.23 0.68 44.35
CA ARG A 569 -31.65 1.12 45.61
C ARG A 569 -30.12 1.00 45.53
N ARG A 570 -29.41 1.99 46.09
CA ARG A 570 -27.95 2.02 46.18
C ARG A 570 -27.44 0.92 47.11
N GLY A 571 -26.59 0.05 46.58
CA GLY A 571 -25.72 -0.87 47.31
C GLY A 571 -25.66 -2.27 46.67
N GLN A 572 -24.51 -2.63 46.10
CA GLN A 572 -24.06 -3.97 45.67
C GLN A 572 -24.80 -4.72 44.53
N ASP A 573 -23.99 -5.52 43.82
CA ASP A 573 -24.24 -6.43 42.69
C ASP A 573 -24.25 -5.81 41.27
N LEU A 574 -23.12 -5.97 40.55
CA LEU A 574 -22.98 -5.55 39.15
C LEU A 574 -24.01 -6.24 38.23
N LYS A 575 -24.39 -7.48 38.58
CA LYS A 575 -25.38 -8.27 37.85
C LYS A 575 -26.76 -7.59 37.84
N ALA A 576 -27.10 -6.85 38.89
CA ALA A 576 -28.35 -6.10 39.00
C ALA A 576 -28.40 -4.81 38.16
N SER A 577 -27.26 -4.38 37.59
CA SER A 577 -27.13 -3.12 36.84
C SER A 577 -27.15 -3.27 35.32
N LEU A 578 -26.81 -4.46 34.79
CA LEU A 578 -26.81 -4.74 33.36
C LEU A 578 -28.18 -5.23 32.90
N LYS A 579 -28.63 -4.74 31.74
CA LYS A 579 -29.91 -5.17 31.14
C LYS A 579 -29.61 -6.09 29.97
N TYR A 580 -29.93 -7.37 30.12
CA TYR A 580 -29.80 -8.33 29.02
C TYR A 580 -30.89 -9.40 29.04
N VAL A 581 -31.06 -10.08 27.91
CA VAL A 581 -31.94 -11.24 27.75
C VAL A 581 -31.15 -12.31 27.01
N ILE A 582 -31.16 -13.54 27.50
CA ILE A 582 -30.61 -14.71 26.80
C ILE A 582 -31.79 -15.56 26.32
N LYS A 583 -31.87 -15.81 25.01
CA LYS A 583 -32.88 -16.66 24.36
C LYS A 583 -32.22 -17.92 23.81
N GLY A 584 -32.92 -19.06 23.86
CA GLY A 584 -32.37 -20.35 23.41
C GLY A 584 -31.33 -20.94 24.37
N GLY A 585 -30.72 -22.07 24.01
CA GLY A 585 -29.65 -22.72 24.78
C GLY A 585 -30.09 -23.51 26.01
N SER A 586 -29.21 -24.44 26.44
CA SER A 586 -29.37 -25.21 27.68
C SER A 586 -29.18 -24.32 28.92
N PRO A 587 -29.63 -24.75 30.12
CA PRO A 587 -29.39 -24.02 31.36
C PRO A 587 -27.91 -23.71 31.62
N ASP A 588 -27.03 -24.66 31.32
CA ASP A 588 -25.58 -24.50 31.52
C ASP A 588 -25.00 -23.44 30.59
N VAL A 589 -25.33 -23.52 29.28
CA VAL A 589 -24.87 -22.51 28.31
C VAL A 589 -25.40 -21.12 28.69
N LYS A 590 -26.66 -21.00 29.14
CA LYS A 590 -27.19 -19.73 29.63
C LYS A 590 -26.42 -19.20 30.83
N SER A 591 -26.08 -20.06 31.79
CA SER A 591 -25.30 -19.67 32.98
C SER A 591 -23.89 -19.21 32.60
N GLU A 592 -23.21 -19.93 31.70
CA GLU A 592 -21.88 -19.55 31.20
C GLU A 592 -21.93 -18.26 30.38
N THR A 593 -22.98 -18.08 29.58
CA THR A 593 -23.22 -16.85 28.82
C THR A 593 -23.42 -15.68 29.76
N GLU A 594 -24.21 -15.86 30.82
CA GLU A 594 -24.43 -14.84 31.86
C GLU A 594 -23.12 -14.46 32.56
N HIS A 595 -22.31 -15.46 32.88
CA HIS A 595 -20.96 -15.29 33.42
C HIS A 595 -20.09 -14.45 32.47
N ALA A 596 -20.07 -14.81 31.18
CA ALA A 596 -19.32 -14.08 30.16
C ALA A 596 -19.80 -12.63 29.99
N ILE A 597 -21.12 -12.36 30.00
CA ILE A 597 -21.68 -11.00 29.88
C ILE A 597 -21.19 -10.08 30.99
N VAL A 598 -21.19 -10.55 32.25
CA VAL A 598 -20.71 -9.76 33.38
C VAL A 598 -19.20 -9.51 33.26
N ALA A 599 -18.43 -10.51 32.83
CA ALA A 599 -17.00 -10.38 32.59
C ALA A 599 -16.69 -9.39 31.45
N VAL A 600 -17.45 -9.41 30.35
CA VAL A 600 -17.31 -8.46 29.24
C VAL A 600 -17.37 -7.03 29.75
N TYR A 601 -18.38 -6.69 30.55
CA TYR A 601 -18.53 -5.33 31.06
C TYR A 601 -17.35 -4.89 31.95
N ARG A 602 -16.85 -5.78 32.82
CA ARG A 602 -15.68 -5.51 33.66
C ARG A 602 -14.40 -5.36 32.85
N ASN A 603 -14.17 -6.26 31.90
CA ASN A 603 -12.94 -6.30 31.12
C ASN A 603 -12.89 -5.23 30.04
N ILE A 604 -14.03 -4.75 29.50
CA ILE A 604 -14.07 -3.53 28.69
C ILE A 604 -13.65 -2.31 29.50
N LYS A 605 -14.11 -2.18 30.76
CA LYS A 605 -13.68 -1.09 31.64
C LYS A 605 -12.19 -1.14 31.95
N LEU A 606 -11.65 -2.34 32.15
CA LEU A 606 -10.21 -2.53 32.33
C LEU A 606 -9.45 -2.23 31.04
N ALA A 607 -9.95 -2.65 29.88
CA ALA A 607 -9.37 -2.37 28.58
C ALA A 607 -9.24 -0.86 28.31
N ILE A 608 -10.23 -0.05 28.71
CA ILE A 608 -10.15 1.43 28.63
C ILE A 608 -8.95 1.97 29.41
N GLN A 609 -8.64 1.41 30.58
CA GLN A 609 -7.50 1.80 31.39
C GLN A 609 -6.18 1.28 30.79
N ASP A 610 -6.19 0.04 30.32
CA ASP A 610 -5.01 -0.64 29.78
C ASP A 610 -4.54 -0.06 28.45
N LEU A 611 -5.40 0.61 27.68
CA LEU A 611 -4.98 1.32 26.47
C LEU A 611 -3.90 2.37 26.75
N GLU A 612 -3.94 3.01 27.93
CA GLU A 612 -2.93 3.99 28.34
C GLU A 612 -1.81 3.35 29.17
N ASN A 613 -2.16 2.39 30.03
CA ASN A 613 -1.24 1.75 30.99
C ASN A 613 -0.35 0.67 30.36
N ASP A 614 -0.83 0.00 29.31
CA ASP A 614 -0.14 -1.08 28.59
C ASP A 614 0.00 -0.75 27.11
N ARG A 615 0.86 0.25 26.84
CA ARG A 615 1.16 0.72 25.47
C ARG A 615 1.74 -0.37 24.57
N GLY A 616 2.37 -1.40 25.14
CA GLY A 616 2.89 -2.54 24.39
C GLY A 616 1.77 -3.40 23.82
N ARG A 617 0.79 -3.75 24.65
CA ARG A 617 -0.40 -4.50 24.23
C ARG A 617 -1.29 -3.66 23.30
N ALA A 618 -1.45 -2.38 23.58
CA ALA A 618 -2.17 -1.46 22.69
C ALA A 618 -1.51 -1.40 21.30
N LYS A 619 -0.18 -1.31 21.23
CA LYS A 619 0.56 -1.34 19.96
C LYS A 619 0.47 -2.69 19.24
N THR A 620 0.39 -3.79 20.00
CA THR A 620 0.24 -5.15 19.45
C THR A 620 -1.05 -5.28 18.66
N TRP A 621 -2.16 -4.76 19.19
CA TRP A 621 -3.49 -4.94 18.62
C TRP A 621 -4.00 -3.74 17.81
N PHE A 622 -3.48 -2.53 18.00
CA PHE A 622 -3.96 -1.34 17.27
C PHE A 622 -2.86 -0.58 16.52
N GLY A 623 -1.61 -1.04 16.62
CA GLY A 623 -0.47 -0.45 15.92
C GLY A 623 0.00 0.86 16.53
N SER A 624 0.63 1.73 15.73
CA SER A 624 1.10 3.04 16.19
C SER A 624 0.00 4.11 16.22
N SER A 625 -1.26 3.72 15.99
CA SER A 625 -2.42 4.60 16.02
C SER A 625 -2.64 5.22 17.42
N PRO A 626 -3.24 6.42 17.51
CA PRO A 626 -3.63 7.00 18.80
C PRO A 626 -4.59 6.07 19.56
N ALA A 627 -4.39 5.94 20.88
CA ALA A 627 -5.24 5.14 21.76
C ALA A 627 -6.68 5.71 21.90
N ASP A 628 -6.94 6.91 21.38
CA ASP A 628 -8.22 7.60 21.47
C ASP A 628 -9.36 6.87 20.73
N GLU A 629 -9.11 6.32 19.54
CA GLU A 629 -10.13 5.61 18.78
C GLU A 629 -10.52 4.29 19.47
N PRO A 630 -9.57 3.40 19.87
CA PRO A 630 -9.94 2.21 20.62
C PRO A 630 -10.64 2.51 21.94
N LYS A 631 -10.21 3.57 22.63
CA LYS A 631 -10.83 4.04 23.88
C LYS A 631 -12.27 4.45 23.63
N TRP A 632 -12.53 5.25 22.60
CA TRP A 632 -13.89 5.66 22.22
C TRP A 632 -14.78 4.46 21.89
N VAL A 633 -14.25 3.44 21.20
CA VAL A 633 -14.98 2.21 20.88
C VAL A 633 -15.36 1.44 22.15
N PHE A 634 -14.41 1.19 23.06
CA PHE A 634 -14.70 0.51 24.33
C PHE A 634 -15.65 1.32 25.21
N GLU A 635 -15.49 2.64 25.29
CA GLU A 635 -16.43 3.53 26.00
C GLU A 635 -17.84 3.47 25.38
N LYS A 636 -17.93 3.34 24.06
CA LYS A 636 -19.24 3.19 23.40
C LYS A 636 -19.89 1.85 23.77
N MET A 637 -19.13 0.76 23.79
CA MET A 637 -19.63 -0.55 24.24
C MET A 637 -20.09 -0.50 25.70
N GLU A 638 -19.28 0.07 26.60
CA GLU A 638 -19.59 0.23 28.02
C GLU A 638 -20.88 1.04 28.22
N ARG A 639 -21.02 2.17 27.51
CA ARG A 639 -22.23 3.01 27.59
C ARG A 639 -23.48 2.29 27.11
N VAL A 640 -23.37 1.44 26.10
CA VAL A 640 -24.52 0.67 25.60
C VAL A 640 -24.87 -0.44 26.58
N LEU A 641 -23.89 -1.20 27.06
CA LEU A 641 -24.09 -2.28 28.06
C LEU A 641 -24.73 -1.77 29.36
N SER A 642 -24.40 -0.54 29.79
CA SER A 642 -24.93 0.07 31.02
C SER A 642 -26.32 0.67 30.88
N LYS A 643 -26.78 0.99 29.66
CA LYS A 643 -28.04 1.74 29.44
C LYS A 643 -29.10 0.93 28.72
N ASP A 644 -28.70 0.23 27.66
CA ASP A 644 -29.57 -0.47 26.74
C ASP A 644 -29.75 -1.93 27.17
N LYS A 645 -30.84 -2.55 26.71
CA LYS A 645 -31.06 -3.99 26.89
C LYS A 645 -30.44 -4.75 25.71
N ILE A 646 -29.42 -5.58 25.96
CA ILE A 646 -28.81 -6.45 24.93
C ILE A 646 -29.52 -7.81 24.89
N THR A 647 -29.85 -8.32 23.72
CA THR A 647 -30.43 -9.65 23.55
C THR A 647 -29.40 -10.59 22.94
N TYR A 648 -29.07 -11.65 23.66
CA TYR A 648 -28.22 -12.74 23.21
C TYR A 648 -29.11 -13.90 22.76
N ILE A 649 -28.96 -14.35 21.52
CA ILE A 649 -29.81 -15.39 20.92
C ILE A 649 -28.90 -16.58 20.60
N ILE A 650 -29.03 -17.65 21.37
CA ILE A 650 -28.31 -18.90 21.13
C ILE A 650 -29.03 -19.66 20.01
N ASP A 651 -28.22 -20.23 19.10
CA ASP A 651 -28.65 -20.95 17.90
C ASP A 651 -29.44 -20.02 16.95
N GLY A 652 -28.83 -18.89 16.62
CA GLY A 652 -29.37 -17.94 15.65
C GLY A 652 -29.64 -18.58 14.28
N ARG A 653 -30.67 -18.08 13.57
CA ARG A 653 -31.16 -18.65 12.30
C ARG A 653 -30.13 -18.68 11.16
N GLU A 654 -29.11 -17.81 11.19
CA GLU A 654 -28.07 -17.73 10.16
C GLU A 654 -26.76 -18.44 10.57
N CYS A 655 -26.77 -19.13 11.72
CA CYS A 655 -25.62 -19.92 12.17
C CYS A 655 -25.37 -21.09 11.22
N GLU A 656 -24.13 -21.23 10.78
CA GLU A 656 -23.63 -22.39 10.05
C GLU A 656 -22.57 -23.15 10.85
N ASP A 657 -22.27 -24.37 10.41
CA ASP A 657 -21.19 -25.17 10.98
C ASP A 657 -19.87 -24.41 10.83
N GLY A 658 -19.16 -24.20 11.93
CA GLY A 658 -17.89 -23.46 11.95
C GLY A 658 -18.00 -22.00 12.43
N ASP A 659 -19.21 -21.50 12.68
CA ASP A 659 -19.45 -20.16 13.22
C ASP A 659 -19.39 -20.13 14.76
N TYR A 660 -18.73 -19.11 15.30
CA TYR A 660 -18.81 -18.75 16.72
C TYR A 660 -20.05 -17.92 17.01
N ALA A 661 -20.24 -16.84 16.26
CA ALA A 661 -21.34 -15.90 16.46
C ALA A 661 -21.50 -14.99 15.23
N TYR A 662 -22.58 -14.22 15.23
CA TYR A 662 -22.79 -13.16 14.25
C TYR A 662 -23.60 -11.98 14.83
N ALA A 663 -23.51 -10.85 14.14
CA ALA A 663 -24.24 -9.63 14.46
C ALA A 663 -24.58 -8.80 13.21
N TYR A 664 -25.46 -7.82 13.41
CA TYR A 664 -25.78 -6.79 12.42
C TYR A 664 -25.50 -5.40 12.97
N PHE A 665 -24.98 -4.52 12.14
CA PHE A 665 -24.69 -3.14 12.52
C PHE A 665 -25.89 -2.39 13.07
N GLY A 666 -25.67 -1.67 14.17
CA GLY A 666 -26.66 -0.79 14.78
C GLY A 666 -27.78 -1.50 15.53
N THR A 667 -27.63 -2.79 15.84
CA THR A 667 -28.59 -3.56 16.65
C THR A 667 -28.15 -3.62 18.13
N ARG A 668 -29.01 -4.19 18.99
CA ARG A 668 -28.67 -4.66 20.35
C ARG A 668 -28.86 -6.17 20.45
N LYS A 669 -28.62 -6.89 19.35
CA LYS A 669 -28.70 -8.34 19.29
C LYS A 669 -27.33 -8.92 18.95
N VAL A 670 -26.97 -9.98 19.66
CA VAL A 670 -25.81 -10.83 19.38
C VAL A 670 -26.34 -12.25 19.23
N PHE A 671 -25.97 -12.93 18.15
CA PHE A 671 -26.43 -14.28 17.85
C PHE A 671 -25.26 -15.25 18.06
N LEU A 672 -25.43 -16.21 18.95
CA LEU A 672 -24.39 -17.12 19.43
C LEU A 672 -24.61 -18.48 18.78
N CYS A 673 -23.57 -18.99 18.09
CA CYS A 673 -23.66 -20.21 17.29
C CYS A 673 -23.03 -21.41 18.02
N GLU A 674 -22.96 -22.55 17.32
CA GLU A 674 -22.56 -23.80 17.96
C GLU A 674 -21.15 -23.74 18.57
N LEU A 675 -20.18 -23.11 17.90
CA LEU A 675 -18.82 -23.06 18.43
C LEU A 675 -18.70 -22.17 19.68
N TYR A 676 -19.55 -21.14 19.82
CA TYR A 676 -19.63 -20.38 21.08
C TYR A 676 -20.02 -21.26 22.25
N ASN A 677 -20.91 -22.24 22.03
CA ASN A 677 -21.33 -23.15 23.09
C ASN A 677 -20.14 -23.99 23.60
N ARG A 678 -19.16 -24.27 22.73
CA ARG A 678 -17.96 -25.08 23.02
C ARG A 678 -16.74 -24.26 23.45
N ALA A 679 -16.77 -22.94 23.31
CA ALA A 679 -15.67 -22.06 23.67
C ALA A 679 -15.45 -22.00 25.19
N ASP A 680 -14.19 -21.83 25.60
CA ASP A 680 -13.85 -21.55 27.00
C ASP A 680 -14.53 -20.26 27.47
N THR A 681 -14.95 -20.18 28.73
CA THR A 681 -15.77 -19.04 29.16
C THR A 681 -14.99 -17.72 29.18
N LEU A 682 -13.78 -17.70 29.75
CA LEU A 682 -13.06 -16.45 30.08
C LEU A 682 -11.56 -16.42 29.78
N ILE A 683 -10.86 -17.55 29.88
CA ILE A 683 -9.39 -17.61 29.83
C ILE A 683 -8.97 -18.27 28.54
N GLY A 684 -7.99 -17.68 27.86
CA GLY A 684 -7.52 -18.15 26.57
C GLY A 684 -7.91 -17.17 25.47
N TYR A 685 -8.13 -17.69 24.28
CA TYR A 685 -8.50 -16.92 23.10
C TYR A 685 -9.74 -17.53 22.45
N ASP A 686 -10.49 -16.69 21.74
CA ASP A 686 -11.78 -17.07 21.16
C ASP A 686 -12.74 -17.60 22.24
N THR A 687 -12.68 -16.99 23.43
CA THR A 687 -13.51 -17.33 24.59
C THR A 687 -14.92 -16.78 24.43
N LYS A 688 -15.89 -17.28 25.21
CA LYS A 688 -17.25 -16.71 25.23
C LYS A 688 -17.24 -15.21 25.52
N MET A 689 -16.35 -14.73 26.40
CA MET A 689 -16.16 -13.30 26.65
C MET A 689 -15.62 -12.57 25.42
N GLY A 690 -14.55 -13.10 24.80
CA GLY A 690 -13.94 -12.52 23.60
C GLY A 690 -14.90 -12.44 22.43
N ILE A 691 -15.61 -13.54 22.15
CA ILE A 691 -16.64 -13.62 21.11
C ILE A 691 -17.72 -12.55 21.34
N ILE A 692 -18.19 -12.36 22.57
CA ILE A 692 -19.17 -11.29 22.84
C ILE A 692 -18.57 -9.90 22.61
N VAL A 693 -17.30 -9.65 22.96
CA VAL A 693 -16.63 -8.36 22.68
C VAL A 693 -16.56 -8.12 21.17
N HIS A 694 -16.19 -9.14 20.40
CA HIS A 694 -16.15 -9.10 18.93
C HIS A 694 -17.51 -8.68 18.34
N GLU A 695 -18.57 -9.40 18.70
CA GLU A 695 -19.91 -9.16 18.15
C GLU A 695 -20.51 -7.81 18.58
N LEU A 696 -20.21 -7.36 19.80
CA LEU A 696 -20.52 -5.99 20.21
C LEU A 696 -19.77 -4.97 19.34
N GLY A 697 -18.55 -5.28 18.91
CA GLY A 697 -17.77 -4.49 17.94
C GLY A 697 -18.58 -4.18 16.69
N HIS A 698 -19.23 -5.18 16.10
CA HIS A 698 -20.14 -4.98 14.99
C HIS A 698 -21.42 -4.24 15.43
N ALA A 699 -22.18 -4.84 16.35
CA ALA A 699 -23.54 -4.41 16.68
C ALA A 699 -23.58 -2.96 17.16
N VAL A 700 -22.66 -2.57 18.03
CA VAL A 700 -22.71 -1.26 18.70
C VAL A 700 -21.66 -0.28 18.20
N ALA A 701 -20.48 -0.76 17.78
CA ALA A 701 -19.37 0.10 17.35
C ALA A 701 -19.15 0.16 15.84
N ARG A 702 -19.83 -0.68 15.03
CA ARG A 702 -19.69 -0.74 13.58
C ARG A 702 -18.23 -0.89 13.14
N ARG A 703 -17.53 -1.83 13.77
CA ARG A 703 -16.24 -2.37 13.29
C ARG A 703 -16.54 -3.45 12.24
N ASP A 704 -15.67 -3.64 11.26
CA ASP A 704 -15.79 -4.61 10.17
C ASP A 704 -14.93 -5.86 10.45
N ASP A 705 -15.02 -6.85 9.55
CA ASP A 705 -14.25 -8.11 9.58
C ASP A 705 -13.12 -8.11 8.56
N LEU A 706 -12.02 -7.45 8.90
CA LEU A 706 -10.90 -7.22 8.00
C LEU A 706 -9.83 -8.32 8.13
N ALA A 707 -9.60 -8.83 9.35
CA ALA A 707 -8.66 -9.91 9.62
C ALA A 707 -9.16 -10.85 10.71
N TYR A 708 -8.93 -12.16 10.54
CA TYR A 708 -9.29 -13.21 11.50
C TYR A 708 -8.06 -13.88 12.10
N GLY A 709 -8.11 -14.20 13.39
CA GLY A 709 -7.01 -14.85 14.09
C GLY A 709 -5.90 -13.89 14.51
N GLN A 710 -5.23 -14.23 15.61
CA GLN A 710 -4.27 -13.35 16.29
C GLN A 710 -3.13 -12.88 15.39
N ASN A 711 -2.57 -13.76 14.57
CA ASN A 711 -1.45 -13.43 13.69
C ASN A 711 -1.86 -12.43 12.62
N ALA A 712 -3.03 -12.61 12.01
CA ALA A 712 -3.54 -11.68 11.01
C ALA A 712 -3.92 -10.35 11.65
N CYS A 713 -4.51 -10.34 12.85
CA CYS A 713 -4.84 -9.11 13.58
C CYS A 713 -3.60 -8.31 13.98
N ARG A 714 -2.54 -8.99 14.47
CA ARG A 714 -1.23 -8.36 14.73
C ARG A 714 -0.63 -7.80 13.44
N ARG A 715 -0.66 -8.57 12.34
CA ARG A 715 -0.22 -8.13 11.00
C ARG A 715 -1.04 -6.95 10.46
N LEU A 716 -2.35 -6.93 10.67
CA LEU A 716 -3.20 -5.82 10.27
C LEU A 716 -2.83 -4.56 11.06
N ALA A 717 -2.61 -4.70 12.37
CA ALA A 717 -2.09 -3.63 13.20
C ALA A 717 -0.70 -3.16 12.72
N ILE A 718 0.09 -4.05 12.10
CA ILE A 718 1.40 -3.76 11.47
C ILE A 718 1.27 -2.92 10.21
N GLU A 719 0.63 -3.49 9.23
CA GLU A 719 0.68 -3.06 7.83
C GLU A 719 -0.31 -1.92 7.60
N ASN A 720 -1.48 -2.00 8.24
CA ASN A 720 -2.53 -1.01 8.13
C ASN A 720 -3.22 -0.73 9.49
N PRO A 721 -2.61 0.08 10.37
CA PRO A 721 -3.18 0.40 11.68
C PRO A 721 -4.59 0.98 11.63
N LYS A 722 -4.98 1.67 10.55
CA LYS A 722 -6.35 2.19 10.39
C LYS A 722 -7.37 1.07 10.21
N ASP A 723 -7.01 0.02 9.50
CA ASP A 723 -7.86 -1.16 9.34
C ASP A 723 -7.93 -1.93 10.66
N ALA A 724 -6.83 -2.04 11.41
CA ALA A 724 -6.87 -2.65 12.74
C ALA A 724 -7.80 -1.93 13.73
N LEU A 725 -7.87 -0.59 13.67
CA LEU A 725 -8.85 0.21 14.43
C LEU A 725 -10.29 -0.06 14.00
N ASN A 726 -10.48 -0.51 12.76
CA ASN A 726 -11.77 -0.84 12.19
C ASN A 726 -12.10 -2.33 12.26
N ASN A 727 -11.20 -3.21 12.75
CA ASN A 727 -11.41 -4.65 12.80
C ASN A 727 -11.93 -5.10 14.18
N ALA A 728 -13.05 -5.83 14.24
CA ALA A 728 -13.67 -6.26 15.50
C ALA A 728 -12.76 -7.19 16.33
N GLU A 729 -12.11 -8.16 15.66
CA GLU A 729 -11.23 -9.15 16.28
C GLU A 729 -10.03 -8.53 17.02
N ASN A 730 -9.55 -7.35 16.59
CA ASN A 730 -8.47 -6.64 17.28
C ASN A 730 -8.92 -6.17 18.69
N TYR A 731 -10.20 -5.85 18.89
CA TYR A 731 -10.75 -5.47 20.19
C TYR A 731 -10.94 -6.66 21.10
N GLU A 732 -11.42 -7.78 20.56
CA GLU A 732 -11.48 -9.06 21.27
C GLU A 732 -10.11 -9.45 21.82
N TYR A 733 -9.10 -9.55 20.96
CA TYR A 733 -7.78 -10.00 21.39
C TYR A 733 -7.06 -9.01 22.30
N PHE A 734 -7.35 -7.71 22.20
CA PHE A 734 -6.86 -6.73 23.18
C PHE A 734 -7.41 -6.99 24.58
N VAL A 735 -8.67 -7.40 24.68
CA VAL A 735 -9.32 -7.78 25.95
C VAL A 735 -8.78 -9.13 26.44
N GLU A 736 -8.74 -10.15 25.59
CA GLU A 736 -8.34 -11.52 25.97
C GLU A 736 -6.86 -11.65 26.34
N SER A 737 -5.99 -10.82 25.76
CA SER A 737 -4.57 -10.79 26.13
C SER A 737 -4.26 -9.96 27.38
N GLY A 738 -5.28 -9.35 27.99
CA GLY A 738 -5.16 -8.57 29.21
C GLY A 738 -5.34 -9.37 30.49
N THR A 739 -5.23 -8.69 31.63
CA THR A 739 -5.66 -9.27 32.91
C THR A 739 -7.16 -9.48 32.88
N ILE A 740 -7.63 -10.70 33.18
CA ILE A 740 -9.06 -11.03 33.14
C ILE A 740 -9.67 -10.91 34.54
N LEU A 741 -10.65 -10.01 34.68
CA LEU A 741 -11.52 -9.91 35.85
C LEU A 741 -12.70 -10.88 35.70
N SER A 742 -12.82 -11.84 36.61
CA SER A 742 -14.01 -12.68 36.72
C SER A 742 -15.22 -11.87 37.24
N PRO A 743 -16.46 -12.35 37.05
CA PRO A 743 -17.69 -11.75 37.59
C PRO A 743 -17.78 -11.64 39.11
#